data_AF-A0A6B1BB70-F1
#
_entry.id   AF-A0A6B1BB70-F1
#
_cell.length_a   1.000
_cell.length_b   1.000
_cell.length_c   1.000
_cell.angle_alpha   90.00
_cell.angle_beta   90.00
_cell.angle_gamma   90.00
#
_symmetry.space_group_name_H-M   'P 1'
#
loop_
_entity.id
_entity.type
_entity.pdbx_description
1 polymer ?
#
loop_
_entity_poly.entity_id
_entity_poly.type
_entity_poly.pdbx_seq_one_letter_code
_entity_poly.pdbx_strand_id
1 'polypeptide(L)'
;MERLTSALGARRSDTLTFEELVRQSGLDEELVRLATDTGLVRPLRTSAGGADDAPDTASGAADGEGATAGTLYSAGALTMLRAATELLAAEMPLDDLIGLALRHASNMEAVAADAVGLFADRFADVPTAQRADLAARLIPLVTDLVAQHFRESLVEHATERILAGDIDDEPARSDAMATDSPDARSAGDPGRRTSAGLRTRTALTLECRELSGELDPLAVFAASDAHQRVYWACPDGDLEFCALGSAFDATAEAGTDRFASVADTLSLLDVTVSGDSGHPIGPLAVGGFSFRPDAPAADSVWAPFGTGCLTVPEVLVVRRGGQSWLTSVPGAPVWPVMAASRSGVGGACATCGAAGGSGVCGLAAAAGAPGADCARDDTTVRGDAGDDLTGTAAGSLADPELEAGPASDLNAAALAVLGGGYQVDDGYTELVRRALGRIAEGGLDKVVTARELHIASGLEPIAVLNRLRSRYPSCVTFAFGRGAQTFFGATPEQLVHCDGLRLQTDALAGSRPRVGDPARDRELAAELQRDPKELTEHAMVVTDVRDTLRACGAALDAPSPTGVMELRRIMHLHTPISGRVPAGTTVLDLASALHPTAAVAGLPRRVARDWISEHEGFERGWYASPVGWTTLDGRGEFRVALRCALTGPAGTRLFAGGGIVEGADPDAELTETNIKLEALLYALEDD
;
A
#
# COMPACT_ATOMS: atom_id res chain seq x y z
N MET A 1 9.38 50.36 15.39
CA MET A 1 9.85 49.71 16.62
C MET A 1 9.33 50.38 17.89
N GLU A 2 9.53 51.67 18.15
CA GLU A 2 8.98 52.33 19.36
C GLU A 2 7.44 52.34 19.44
N ARG A 3 6.73 52.36 18.30
CA ARG A 3 5.27 52.15 18.25
C ARG A 3 4.83 50.71 18.56
N LEU A 4 5.72 49.73 18.38
CA LEU A 4 5.50 48.32 18.75
C LEU A 4 5.79 48.11 20.25
N THR A 5 6.79 48.82 20.79
CA THR A 5 7.11 48.77 22.23
C THR A 5 6.02 49.42 23.10
N SER A 6 5.28 50.40 22.57
CA SER A 6 4.19 51.04 23.32
C SER A 6 2.92 50.18 23.46
N ALA A 7 2.75 49.13 22.64
CA ALA A 7 1.64 48.17 22.78
C ALA A 7 1.97 47.03 23.77
N LEU A 8 3.24 46.82 24.08
CA LEU A 8 3.75 45.75 24.95
C LEU A 8 3.89 46.17 26.42
N GLY A 9 3.46 47.38 26.78
CA GLY A 9 3.75 48.02 28.07
C GLY A 9 2.53 48.18 28.99
N ALA A 10 1.94 47.08 29.46
CA ALA A 10 1.01 46.93 30.61
C ALA A 10 0.20 45.63 30.40
N ARG A 11 0.04 44.65 31.30
CA ARG A 11 0.21 44.54 32.76
C ARG A 11 0.04 43.06 33.13
N ARG A 12 0.76 42.66 34.20
CA ARG A 12 0.47 41.60 35.19
C ARG A 12 0.48 40.14 34.72
N SER A 13 0.95 39.27 35.62
CA SER A 13 0.95 37.83 35.47
C SER A 13 -0.47 37.35 35.22
N ASP A 14 -0.77 37.03 33.97
CA ASP A 14 -2.03 36.47 33.50
C ASP A 14 -2.12 34.98 33.85
N THR A 15 -1.89 34.68 35.12
CA THR A 15 -1.99 33.35 35.69
C THR A 15 -3.17 33.30 36.63
N LEU A 16 -4.13 32.44 36.33
CA LEU A 16 -5.37 32.28 37.07
C LEU A 16 -5.27 31.02 37.92
N THR A 17 -5.74 31.04 39.16
CA THR A 17 -5.94 29.80 39.93
C THR A 17 -7.10 29.01 39.33
N PHE A 18 -7.18 27.70 39.61
CA PHE A 18 -8.31 26.88 39.19
C PHE A 18 -9.68 27.50 39.59
N GLU A 19 -9.82 27.94 40.84
CA GLU A 19 -11.05 28.61 41.31
C GLU A 19 -11.35 29.89 40.53
N GLU A 20 -10.32 30.67 40.20
CA GLU A 20 -10.47 31.90 39.42
C GLU A 20 -10.82 31.60 37.96
N LEU A 21 -10.29 30.51 37.39
CA LEU A 21 -10.61 30.04 36.05
C LEU A 21 -12.07 29.59 35.95
N VAL A 22 -12.56 28.81 36.93
CA VAL A 22 -13.98 28.42 37.05
C VAL A 22 -14.86 29.67 37.15
N ARG A 23 -14.56 30.54 38.12
CA ARG A 23 -15.35 31.75 38.37
C ARG A 23 -15.38 32.72 37.18
N GLN A 24 -14.26 32.88 36.46
CA GLN A 24 -14.16 33.83 35.36
C GLN A 24 -14.60 33.27 33.99
N SER A 25 -14.56 31.94 33.81
CA SER A 25 -15.08 31.30 32.60
C SER A 25 -16.61 31.25 32.60
N GLY A 26 -17.22 31.11 33.79
CA GLY A 26 -18.67 30.98 33.94
C GLY A 26 -19.18 29.54 33.75
N LEU A 27 -18.27 28.57 33.66
CA LEU A 27 -18.57 27.14 33.57
C LEU A 27 -18.64 26.49 34.95
N ASP A 28 -19.40 25.41 35.08
CA ASP A 28 -19.43 24.59 36.29
C ASP A 28 -18.06 23.90 36.51
N GLU A 29 -17.72 23.69 37.78
CA GLU A 29 -16.41 23.15 38.18
C GLU A 29 -16.07 21.81 37.49
N GLU A 30 -17.07 20.94 37.33
CA GLU A 30 -16.92 19.61 36.72
C GLU A 30 -16.49 19.70 35.25
N LEU A 31 -17.00 20.67 34.49
CA LEU A 31 -16.61 20.87 33.10
C LEU A 31 -15.19 21.42 32.96
N VAL A 32 -14.78 22.30 33.88
CA VAL A 32 -13.40 22.82 33.89
C VAL A 32 -12.40 21.72 34.30
N ARG A 33 -12.80 20.82 35.20
CA ARG A 33 -12.02 19.60 35.51
C ARG A 33 -11.90 18.70 34.29
N LEU A 34 -13.02 18.38 33.62
CA LEU A 34 -13.01 17.56 32.41
C LEU A 34 -12.13 18.17 31.30
N ALA A 35 -12.21 19.48 31.08
CA ALA A 35 -11.34 20.18 30.13
C ALA A 35 -9.84 20.12 30.53
N THR A 36 -9.54 20.06 31.82
CA THR A 36 -8.16 19.87 32.29
C THR A 36 -7.70 18.43 32.08
N ASP A 37 -8.52 17.44 32.45
CA ASP A 37 -8.20 16.01 32.42
C ASP A 37 -8.07 15.47 30.98
N THR A 38 -8.87 16.01 30.07
CA THR A 38 -8.79 15.71 28.62
C THR A 38 -7.61 16.43 27.94
N GLY A 39 -6.90 17.29 28.66
CA GLY A 39 -5.75 18.03 28.15
C GLY A 39 -6.10 19.24 27.28
N LEU A 40 -7.38 19.59 27.16
CA LEU A 40 -7.87 20.78 26.43
C LEU A 40 -7.32 22.08 27.03
N VAL A 41 -7.26 22.15 28.36
CA VAL A 41 -6.68 23.26 29.09
C VAL A 41 -5.59 22.75 30.01
N ARG A 42 -4.36 23.21 29.82
CA ARG A 42 -3.22 22.71 30.60
C ARG A 42 -2.80 23.65 31.71
N PRO A 43 -2.51 23.11 32.90
CA PRO A 43 -1.91 23.90 33.96
C PRO A 43 -0.48 24.30 33.59
N LEU A 44 -0.12 25.52 33.96
CA LEU A 44 1.25 26.02 33.85
C LEU A 44 2.13 25.24 34.82
N ARG A 45 3.24 24.68 34.31
CA ARG A 45 4.24 24.01 35.16
C ARG A 45 4.84 25.04 36.12
N THR A 46 4.51 24.96 37.40
CA THR A 46 5.17 25.79 38.42
C THR A 46 6.56 25.23 38.67
N SER A 47 7.59 26.01 38.34
CA SER A 47 8.98 25.73 38.68
C SER A 47 9.20 25.86 40.19
N ALA A 48 8.79 24.84 40.94
CA ALA A 48 9.15 24.67 42.34
C ALA A 48 9.97 23.37 42.46
N GLY A 49 11.28 23.50 42.26
CA GLY A 49 12.27 22.41 42.42
C GLY A 49 13.39 22.54 41.40
N GLY A 50 14.61 22.79 41.88
CA GLY A 50 15.77 23.24 41.08
C GLY A 50 16.34 22.24 40.08
N ALA A 51 17.20 22.79 39.23
CA ALA A 51 17.96 22.18 38.13
C ALA A 51 18.65 20.85 38.47
N ASP A 52 18.63 19.92 37.51
CA ASP A 52 19.82 19.21 37.01
C ASP A 52 19.50 18.44 35.71
N ASP A 53 20.49 18.38 34.83
CA ASP A 53 20.53 17.61 33.58
C ASP A 53 20.36 16.10 33.81
N ALA A 54 19.34 15.47 33.19
CA ALA A 54 19.35 14.09 32.70
C ALA A 54 18.11 13.82 31.82
N PRO A 55 18.23 13.14 30.66
CA PRO A 55 17.10 12.58 29.95
C PRO A 55 16.90 11.14 30.46
N ASP A 56 15.92 10.92 31.33
CA ASP A 56 15.53 9.57 31.69
C ASP A 56 14.03 9.46 31.98
N THR A 57 13.42 8.53 31.23
CA THR A 57 12.40 7.54 31.58
C THR A 57 11.14 7.86 32.41
N ALA A 58 10.11 7.11 32.00
CA ALA A 58 9.01 6.52 32.76
C ALA A 58 7.64 7.24 32.72
N SER A 59 6.73 6.57 31.99
CA SER A 59 5.41 6.18 32.46
C SER A 59 5.12 6.46 33.95
N GLY A 60 4.09 7.27 34.18
CA GLY A 60 3.32 7.26 35.41
C GLY A 60 1.86 7.46 35.06
N ALA A 61 1.04 6.45 35.30
CA ALA A 61 -0.39 6.64 35.44
C ALA A 61 -0.60 7.77 36.46
N ALA A 62 -1.27 8.84 36.05
CA ALA A 62 -1.92 9.72 37.01
C ALA A 62 -3.19 8.98 37.45
N ASP A 63 -3.04 8.15 38.47
CA ASP A 63 -4.15 7.84 39.37
C ASP A 63 -4.80 9.16 39.79
N GLY A 64 -6.12 9.20 39.78
CA GLY A 64 -6.91 10.41 39.98
C GLY A 64 -6.59 11.13 41.30
N GLU A 65 -5.96 12.30 41.19
CA GLU A 65 -6.08 13.39 42.15
C GLU A 65 -6.36 14.67 41.37
N GLY A 66 -7.63 15.03 41.28
CA GLY A 66 -8.11 16.16 40.49
C GLY A 66 -7.46 17.48 40.90
N ALA A 67 -7.29 18.38 39.92
CA ALA A 67 -6.73 19.73 40.06
C ALA A 67 -6.93 20.34 41.46
N THR A 68 -5.92 20.24 42.32
CA THR A 68 -5.99 20.72 43.70
C THR A 68 -5.85 22.24 43.75
N ALA A 69 -6.49 22.88 44.72
CA ALA A 69 -6.40 24.32 44.97
C ALA A 69 -4.92 24.79 45.02
N GLY A 70 -4.49 25.55 44.01
CA GLY A 70 -3.10 26.01 43.84
C GLY A 70 -2.58 25.94 42.40
N THR A 71 -3.23 25.17 41.53
CA THR A 71 -2.86 25.07 40.11
C THR A 71 -3.10 26.38 39.35
N LEU A 72 -2.08 26.83 38.60
CA LEU A 72 -2.12 28.06 37.81
C LEU A 72 -2.34 27.79 36.32
N TYR A 73 -3.13 28.62 35.66
CA TYR A 73 -3.50 28.51 34.25
C TYR A 73 -3.23 29.83 33.54
N SER A 74 -2.92 29.78 32.23
CA SER A 74 -2.69 31.01 31.44
C SER A 74 -3.98 31.78 31.16
N ALA A 75 -3.90 33.06 30.80
CA ALA A 75 -5.06 33.76 30.24
C ALA A 75 -5.61 33.09 28.97
N GLY A 76 -4.76 32.39 28.19
CA GLY A 76 -5.20 31.61 27.04
C GLY A 76 -6.20 30.51 27.41
N ALA A 77 -5.99 29.84 28.55
CA ALA A 77 -6.94 28.87 29.10
C ALA A 77 -8.34 29.47 29.31
N LEU A 78 -8.39 30.67 29.89
CA LEU A 78 -9.65 31.37 30.12
C LEU A 78 -10.34 31.78 28.82
N THR A 79 -9.57 32.25 27.83
CA THR A 79 -10.11 32.61 26.51
C THR A 79 -10.72 31.39 25.81
N MET A 80 -10.07 30.22 25.89
CA MET A 80 -10.61 28.98 25.31
C MET A 80 -11.92 28.54 25.98
N LEU A 81 -11.99 28.57 27.31
CA LEU A 81 -13.21 28.20 28.04
C LEU A 81 -14.38 29.16 27.77
N ARG A 82 -14.09 30.46 27.60
CA ARG A 82 -15.11 31.44 27.22
C ARG A 82 -15.63 31.21 25.80
N ALA A 83 -14.74 30.93 24.85
CA ALA A 83 -15.15 30.59 23.48
C ALA A 83 -16.01 29.31 23.46
N ALA A 84 -15.66 28.29 24.24
CA ALA A 84 -16.49 27.09 24.38
C ALA A 84 -17.88 27.42 24.96
N THR A 85 -17.95 28.35 25.91
CA THR A 85 -19.23 28.81 26.49
C THR A 85 -20.11 29.51 25.46
N GLU A 86 -19.53 30.37 24.61
CA GLU A 86 -20.26 31.05 23.53
C GLU A 86 -20.78 30.06 22.48
N LEU A 87 -20.00 29.04 22.13
CA LEU A 87 -20.41 27.99 21.18
C LEU A 87 -21.53 27.11 21.76
N LEU A 88 -21.46 26.77 23.05
CA LEU A 88 -22.54 26.05 23.74
C LEU A 88 -23.82 26.89 23.81
N ALA A 89 -23.70 28.20 24.04
CA ALA A 89 -24.84 29.12 24.02
C ALA A 89 -25.47 29.28 22.62
N ALA A 90 -24.72 28.95 21.55
CA ALA A 90 -25.20 28.87 20.18
C ALA A 90 -25.80 27.48 19.81
N GLU A 91 -26.13 26.66 20.81
CA GLU A 91 -26.74 25.32 20.66
C GLU A 91 -25.86 24.27 19.96
N MET A 92 -24.53 24.47 19.88
CA MET A 92 -23.64 23.43 19.37
C MET A 92 -23.51 22.26 20.36
N PRO A 93 -23.59 20.99 19.92
CA PRO A 93 -23.44 19.83 20.80
C PRO A 93 -22.07 19.79 21.48
N LEU A 94 -22.06 19.57 22.80
CA LEU A 94 -20.84 19.52 23.60
C LEU A 94 -19.87 18.42 23.14
N ASP A 95 -20.39 17.27 22.71
CA ASP A 95 -19.58 16.13 22.24
C ASP A 95 -18.81 16.46 20.95
N ASP A 96 -19.43 17.23 20.04
CA ASP A 96 -18.79 17.68 18.79
C ASP A 96 -17.70 18.71 19.06
N LEU A 97 -17.95 19.60 20.02
CA LEU A 97 -16.97 20.58 20.49
C LEU A 97 -15.76 19.91 21.15
N ILE A 98 -15.99 18.92 22.02
CA ILE A 98 -14.92 18.14 22.66
C ILE A 98 -14.14 17.35 21.60
N GLY A 99 -14.85 16.69 20.67
CA GLY A 99 -14.23 15.94 19.57
C GLY A 99 -13.39 16.83 18.65
N LEU A 100 -13.89 18.01 18.28
CA LEU A 100 -13.15 19.00 17.49
C LEU A 100 -11.91 19.48 18.24
N ALA A 101 -12.06 19.81 19.52
CA ALA A 101 -10.99 20.35 20.34
C ALA A 101 -9.88 19.33 20.61
N LEU A 102 -10.21 18.05 20.82
CA LEU A 102 -9.24 16.97 20.98
C LEU A 102 -8.45 16.70 19.70
N ARG A 103 -9.13 16.62 18.54
CA ARG A 103 -8.45 16.45 17.24
C ARG A 103 -7.49 17.61 16.95
N HIS A 104 -7.89 18.83 17.30
CA HIS A 104 -7.10 20.02 17.06
C HIS A 104 -5.91 20.15 18.03
N ALA A 105 -6.08 19.79 19.31
CA ALA A 105 -5.02 19.83 20.30
C ALA A 105 -3.82 18.97 19.89
N SER A 106 -4.05 17.76 19.36
CA SER A 106 -2.99 16.86 18.88
C SER A 106 -2.22 17.44 17.69
N ASN A 107 -2.92 18.07 16.75
CA ASN A 107 -2.30 18.66 15.56
C ASN A 107 -1.52 19.95 15.90
N MET A 108 -2.05 20.76 16.83
CA MET A 108 -1.38 21.97 17.31
C MET A 108 -0.08 21.66 18.07
N GLU A 109 0.01 20.51 18.75
CA GLU A 109 1.26 20.08 19.39
C GLU A 109 2.38 19.80 18.39
N ALA A 110 2.06 19.14 17.27
CA ALA A 110 3.02 18.89 16.20
C ALA A 110 3.49 20.21 15.57
N VAL A 111 2.56 21.10 15.24
CA VAL A 111 2.87 22.43 14.68
C VAL A 111 3.70 23.28 15.65
N ALA A 112 3.40 23.21 16.95
CA ALA A 112 4.19 23.91 17.96
C ALA A 112 5.60 23.32 18.11
N ALA A 113 5.74 21.99 18.03
CA ALA A 113 7.04 21.32 18.06
C ALA A 113 7.89 21.70 16.83
N ASP A 114 7.29 21.73 15.64
CA ASP A 114 7.95 22.14 14.40
C ASP A 114 8.34 23.62 14.42
N ALA A 115 7.46 24.50 14.92
CA ALA A 115 7.77 25.91 15.10
C ALA A 115 8.91 26.12 16.09
N VAL A 116 8.93 25.36 17.19
CA VAL A 116 10.04 25.36 18.16
C VAL A 116 11.33 24.86 17.50
N GLY A 117 11.26 23.83 16.65
CA GLY A 117 12.39 23.34 15.85
C GLY A 117 12.95 24.42 14.91
N LEU A 118 12.08 25.10 14.16
CA LEU A 118 12.47 26.21 13.28
C LEU A 118 13.12 27.37 14.04
N PHE A 119 12.61 27.70 15.23
CA PHE A 119 13.25 28.69 16.10
C PHE A 119 14.58 28.19 16.68
N ALA A 120 14.67 26.91 17.05
CA ALA A 120 15.88 26.31 17.57
C ALA A 120 17.01 26.35 16.53
N ASP A 121 16.71 26.02 15.28
CA ASP A 121 17.66 26.08 14.16
C ASP A 121 18.07 27.52 13.85
N ARG A 122 17.12 28.46 13.86
CA ARG A 122 17.42 29.86 13.52
C ARG A 122 18.12 30.63 14.64
N PHE A 123 17.96 30.20 15.88
CA PHE A 123 18.59 30.81 17.06
C PHE A 123 19.77 30.00 17.60
N ALA A 124 20.21 28.96 16.88
CA ALA A 124 21.33 28.09 17.25
C ALA A 124 22.62 28.88 17.60
N ASP A 125 22.82 30.05 16.97
CA ASP A 125 24.00 30.91 17.18
C ASP A 125 23.76 32.11 18.12
N VAL A 126 22.52 32.33 18.59
CA VAL A 126 22.19 33.45 19.48
C VAL A 126 22.56 33.09 20.93
N PRO A 127 23.13 33.98 21.77
CA PRO A 127 23.39 33.65 23.17
C PRO A 127 22.10 33.32 23.95
N THR A 128 22.12 32.31 24.83
CA THR A 128 20.94 31.81 25.57
C THR A 128 20.15 32.91 26.29
N ALA A 129 20.84 33.90 26.86
CA ALA A 129 20.23 35.05 27.53
C ALA A 129 19.41 35.95 26.58
N GLN A 130 19.73 35.97 25.28
CA GLN A 130 19.02 36.70 24.24
C GLN A 130 17.98 35.84 23.53
N ARG A 131 18.14 34.50 23.51
CA ARG A 131 17.13 33.56 22.96
C ARG A 131 15.81 33.67 23.69
N ALA A 132 15.83 33.76 25.02
CA ALA A 132 14.61 33.87 25.83
C ALA A 132 13.85 35.17 25.53
N ASP A 133 14.54 36.30 25.42
CA ASP A 133 13.97 37.61 25.08
C ASP A 133 13.44 37.65 23.63
N LEU A 134 14.15 36.99 22.70
CA LEU A 134 13.72 36.87 21.31
C LEU A 134 12.50 35.95 21.14
N ALA A 135 12.49 34.80 21.83
CA ALA A 135 11.35 33.89 21.88
C ALA A 135 10.13 34.59 22.50
N ALA A 136 10.30 35.32 23.59
CA ALA A 136 9.22 36.08 24.23
C ALA A 136 8.62 37.17 23.31
N ARG A 137 9.39 37.71 22.36
CA ARG A 137 8.89 38.66 21.35
C ARG A 137 8.23 37.98 20.14
N LEU A 138 8.78 36.86 19.69
CA LEU A 138 8.37 36.22 18.43
C LEU A 138 7.22 35.24 18.62
N ILE A 139 7.15 34.55 19.75
CA ILE A 139 6.07 33.60 20.03
C ILE A 139 4.70 34.26 19.91
N PRO A 140 4.44 35.44 20.51
CA PRO A 140 3.15 36.12 20.33
C PRO A 140 2.84 36.45 18.86
N LEU A 141 3.84 36.93 18.10
CA LEU A 141 3.66 37.31 16.69
C LEU A 141 3.35 36.10 15.80
N VAL A 142 4.04 34.98 16.03
CA VAL A 142 3.81 33.74 15.28
C VAL A 142 2.49 33.09 15.69
N THR A 143 2.16 33.12 16.99
CA THR A 143 0.87 32.63 17.49
C THR A 143 -0.28 33.44 16.88
N ASP A 144 -0.17 34.78 16.84
CA ASP A 144 -1.16 35.65 16.23
C ASP A 144 -1.29 35.40 14.72
N LEU A 145 -0.17 35.21 14.01
CA LEU A 145 -0.17 34.90 12.57
C LEU A 145 -0.90 33.58 12.29
N VAL A 146 -0.56 32.51 13.02
CA VAL A 146 -1.17 31.18 12.84
C VAL A 146 -2.65 31.22 13.22
N ALA A 147 -3.00 31.87 14.34
CA ALA A 147 -4.38 32.01 14.78
C ALA A 147 -5.21 32.86 13.80
N GLN A 148 -4.62 33.90 13.21
CA GLN A 148 -5.29 34.73 12.20
C GLN A 148 -5.51 33.95 10.91
N HIS A 149 -4.50 33.23 10.42
CA HIS A 149 -4.62 32.43 9.20
C HIS A 149 -5.64 31.30 9.38
N PHE A 150 -5.61 30.59 10.50
CA PHE A 150 -6.61 29.57 10.82
C PHE A 150 -8.02 30.16 10.87
N ARG A 151 -8.19 31.35 11.48
CA ARG A 151 -9.50 32.02 11.54
C ARG A 151 -9.99 32.41 10.16
N GLU A 152 -9.13 32.96 9.30
CA GLU A 152 -9.49 33.34 7.93
C GLU A 152 -9.90 32.13 7.10
N SER A 153 -9.10 31.05 7.15
CA SER A 153 -9.43 29.79 6.48
C SER A 153 -10.72 29.19 7.01
N LEU A 154 -10.93 29.16 8.33
CA LEU A 154 -12.15 28.63 8.93
C LEU A 154 -13.39 29.43 8.51
N VAL A 155 -13.30 30.77 8.52
CA VAL A 155 -14.40 31.65 8.08
C VAL A 155 -14.70 31.43 6.61
N GLU A 156 -13.69 31.30 5.75
CA GLU A 156 -13.88 31.04 4.31
C GLU A 156 -14.60 29.72 4.08
N HIS A 157 -14.07 28.61 4.61
CA HIS A 157 -14.63 27.27 4.41
C HIS A 157 -16.01 27.11 5.07
N ALA A 158 -16.23 27.70 6.25
CA ALA A 158 -17.53 27.67 6.91
C ALA A 158 -18.57 28.51 6.14
N THR A 159 -18.18 29.69 5.64
CA THR A 159 -19.08 30.57 4.87
C THR A 159 -19.48 29.91 3.54
N GLU A 160 -18.54 29.25 2.86
CA GLU A 160 -18.83 28.50 1.63
C GLU A 160 -19.85 27.38 1.86
N ARG A 161 -19.68 26.58 2.93
CA ARG A 161 -20.58 25.48 3.26
C ARG A 161 -21.95 25.96 3.75
N ILE A 162 -22.00 27.02 4.55
CA ILE A 162 -23.26 27.63 5.02
C ILE A 162 -24.05 28.24 3.85
N LEU A 163 -23.38 28.91 2.90
CA LEU A 163 -24.04 29.54 1.75
C LEU A 163 -24.46 28.54 0.67
N ALA A 164 -23.80 27.37 0.58
CA ALA A 164 -24.17 26.29 -0.33
C ALA A 164 -25.46 25.55 0.08
N GLY A 165 -25.94 25.74 1.32
CA GLY A 165 -27.14 25.10 1.84
C GLY A 165 -26.95 23.67 2.35
N ASP A 166 -25.71 23.19 2.43
CA ASP A 166 -25.35 21.84 2.90
C ASP A 166 -25.21 21.79 4.44
N ILE A 167 -26.23 22.28 5.14
CA ILE A 167 -26.43 21.97 6.57
C ILE A 167 -27.83 21.35 6.70
N ASP A 168 -27.91 20.10 6.27
CA ASP A 168 -28.69 19.08 6.95
C ASP A 168 -27.83 17.79 6.93
N ASP A 169 -27.24 17.54 8.10
CA ASP A 169 -26.52 16.36 8.58
C ASP A 169 -25.39 15.78 7.72
N GLU A 170 -24.26 16.49 7.68
CA GLU A 170 -23.05 16.05 6.97
C GLU A 170 -21.78 16.83 7.49
N PRO A 171 -20.55 16.56 7.01
CA PRO A 171 -19.41 15.98 7.73
C PRO A 171 -18.08 16.71 7.38
N ALA A 172 -16.96 15.99 7.30
CA ALA A 172 -15.82 16.07 6.34
C ALA A 172 -15.01 17.38 6.06
N ARG A 173 -13.66 17.22 6.17
CA ARG A 173 -12.51 17.63 5.30
C ARG A 173 -12.37 19.12 4.88
N SER A 174 -11.23 19.70 4.49
CA SER A 174 -9.95 19.24 3.89
C SER A 174 -8.81 20.27 4.10
N ASP A 175 -7.57 19.87 3.78
CA ASP A 175 -6.38 20.72 3.52
C ASP A 175 -6.60 21.70 2.32
N ALA A 176 -5.78 22.70 1.97
CA ALA A 176 -4.30 22.72 1.95
C ALA A 176 -3.65 24.09 1.54
N MET A 177 -2.34 24.18 1.87
CA MET A 177 -1.19 24.74 1.09
C MET A 177 -0.74 26.22 1.18
N ALA A 178 0.46 26.40 1.77
CA ALA A 178 1.76 26.89 1.22
C ALA A 178 1.78 27.63 -0.16
N THR A 179 2.60 28.66 -0.47
CA THR A 179 3.79 29.30 0.14
C THR A 179 4.13 30.64 -0.57
N ASP A 180 4.83 31.53 0.15
CA ASP A 180 5.89 32.50 -0.24
C ASP A 180 5.63 33.92 -0.82
N SER A 181 6.51 34.85 -0.39
CA SER A 181 6.43 36.33 -0.34
C SER A 181 7.54 37.01 -1.22
N PRO A 182 7.80 38.35 -1.19
CA PRO A 182 6.98 39.55 -1.43
C PRO A 182 7.62 40.57 -2.44
N ASP A 183 6.84 41.50 -3.03
CA ASP A 183 7.07 42.97 -3.03
C ASP A 183 6.33 43.79 -4.12
N ALA A 184 5.97 45.02 -3.72
CA ALA A 184 5.84 46.28 -4.48
C ALA A 184 4.48 46.74 -5.10
N ARG A 185 3.90 47.75 -4.41
CA ARG A 185 3.32 49.04 -4.87
C ARG A 185 1.81 49.15 -5.25
N SER A 186 1.07 49.77 -4.33
CA SER A 186 0.28 51.02 -4.47
C SER A 186 -0.59 51.31 -5.72
N ALA A 187 -1.91 51.40 -5.46
CA ALA A 187 -2.93 52.35 -5.95
C ALA A 187 -3.45 52.29 -7.41
N GLY A 188 -4.78 52.12 -7.57
CA GLY A 188 -5.53 52.48 -8.78
C GLY A 188 -6.84 51.70 -9.00
N ASP A 189 -7.96 52.42 -9.00
CA ASP A 189 -9.36 52.07 -9.31
C ASP A 189 -9.58 51.63 -10.80
N PRO A 190 -10.82 51.36 -11.25
CA PRO A 190 -11.50 50.07 -11.33
C PRO A 190 -11.50 49.48 -12.77
N GLY A 191 -11.57 48.15 -12.86
CA GLY A 191 -11.94 47.45 -14.09
C GLY A 191 -10.78 46.95 -14.94
N ARG A 192 -10.33 45.72 -14.65
CA ARG A 192 -9.84 44.79 -15.68
C ARG A 192 -9.92 43.35 -15.16
N ARG A 193 -10.43 42.46 -16.02
CA ARG A 193 -10.66 41.04 -15.78
C ARG A 193 -9.36 40.22 -15.74
N THR A 194 -9.50 38.98 -15.21
CA THR A 194 -8.64 37.76 -15.23
C THR A 194 -7.55 37.70 -14.14
N SER A 195 -7.30 36.60 -13.41
CA SER A 195 -7.42 35.15 -13.72
C SER A 195 -7.45 34.22 -12.47
N ALA A 196 -7.88 32.97 -12.68
CA ALA A 196 -8.25 31.87 -11.76
C ALA A 196 -7.15 31.18 -10.91
N GLY A 197 -7.61 30.36 -9.94
CA GLY A 197 -6.87 29.26 -9.31
C GLY A 197 -7.78 28.06 -8.95
N LEU A 198 -8.42 27.45 -9.96
CA LEU A 198 -9.13 26.17 -9.84
C LEU A 198 -8.12 25.01 -9.72
N ARG A 199 -8.29 24.07 -8.78
CA ARG A 199 -7.80 22.70 -9.00
C ARG A 199 -8.68 22.07 -10.07
N THR A 200 -8.15 21.98 -11.29
CA THR A 200 -8.89 21.48 -12.45
C THR A 200 -9.09 19.97 -12.35
N ARG A 201 -10.35 19.51 -12.44
CA ARG A 201 -10.63 18.09 -12.73
C ARG A 201 -9.93 17.70 -14.02
N THR A 202 -9.31 16.53 -14.02
CA THR A 202 -8.62 16.00 -15.19
C THR A 202 -9.60 15.16 -15.99
N ALA A 203 -10.00 15.66 -17.16
CA ALA A 203 -10.85 14.89 -18.07
C ALA A 203 -10.03 13.80 -18.76
N LEU A 204 -10.47 12.55 -18.67
CA LEU A 204 -9.86 11.40 -19.36
C LEU A 204 -10.91 10.70 -20.20
N THR A 205 -10.64 10.55 -21.49
CA THR A 205 -11.52 9.79 -22.39
C THR A 205 -10.93 8.41 -22.64
N LEU A 206 -11.77 7.39 -22.49
CA LEU A 206 -11.44 6.00 -22.78
C LEU A 206 -12.37 5.47 -23.87
N GLU A 207 -11.84 4.61 -24.73
CA GLU A 207 -12.59 3.86 -25.73
C GLU A 207 -12.58 2.38 -25.33
N CYS A 208 -13.76 1.79 -25.18
CA CYS A 208 -13.96 0.39 -24.84
C CYS A 208 -14.61 -0.36 -26.00
N ARG A 209 -14.08 -1.53 -26.35
CA ARG A 209 -14.68 -2.43 -27.34
C ARG A 209 -14.45 -3.89 -26.99
N GLU A 210 -15.41 -4.74 -27.36
CA GLU A 210 -15.21 -6.19 -27.35
C GLU A 210 -14.28 -6.61 -28.50
N LEU A 211 -13.41 -7.59 -28.23
CA LEU A 211 -12.51 -8.17 -29.22
C LEU A 211 -13.14 -9.43 -29.84
N SER A 212 -12.95 -9.64 -31.14
CA SER A 212 -13.56 -10.75 -31.90
C SER A 212 -12.91 -12.13 -31.66
N GLY A 213 -12.28 -12.34 -30.51
CA GLY A 213 -11.59 -13.57 -30.12
C GLY A 213 -11.00 -13.47 -28.72
N GLU A 214 -10.70 -14.62 -28.13
CA GLU A 214 -10.08 -14.69 -26.82
C GLU A 214 -8.60 -14.29 -26.91
N LEU A 215 -8.20 -13.32 -26.09
CA LEU A 215 -6.84 -12.82 -26.01
C LEU A 215 -6.26 -13.18 -24.65
N ASP A 216 -5.08 -13.82 -24.62
CA ASP A 216 -4.36 -14.10 -23.38
C ASP A 216 -3.71 -12.81 -22.84
N PRO A 217 -4.15 -12.25 -21.69
CA PRO A 217 -3.57 -11.03 -21.15
C PRO A 217 -2.10 -11.19 -20.76
N LEU A 218 -1.64 -12.40 -20.42
CA LEU A 218 -0.22 -12.66 -20.15
C LEU A 218 0.64 -12.47 -21.40
N ALA A 219 0.13 -12.87 -22.57
CA ALA A 219 0.81 -12.65 -23.85
C ALA A 219 0.91 -11.15 -24.20
N VAL A 220 -0.12 -10.36 -23.86
CA VAL A 220 -0.10 -8.90 -24.02
C VAL A 220 0.96 -8.26 -23.11
N PHE A 221 1.04 -8.72 -21.85
CA PHE A 221 2.06 -8.28 -20.90
C PHE A 221 3.48 -8.61 -21.39
N ALA A 222 3.69 -9.83 -21.92
CA ALA A 222 4.97 -10.28 -22.47
C ALA A 222 5.40 -9.50 -23.71
N ALA A 223 4.46 -9.12 -24.57
CA ALA A 223 4.75 -8.39 -25.81
C ALA A 223 5.07 -6.90 -25.58
N SER A 224 4.76 -6.33 -24.41
CA SER A 224 4.90 -4.90 -24.16
C SER A 224 6.22 -4.53 -23.48
N ASP A 225 6.82 -3.43 -23.91
CA ASP A 225 7.97 -2.75 -23.32
C ASP A 225 7.56 -1.49 -22.51
N ALA A 226 6.26 -1.32 -22.22
CA ALA A 226 5.77 -0.17 -21.46
C ALA A 226 6.45 -0.09 -20.10
N HIS A 227 6.87 1.12 -19.72
CA HIS A 227 7.54 1.36 -18.44
C HIS A 227 6.69 0.89 -17.26
N GLN A 228 5.39 1.16 -17.31
CA GLN A 228 4.42 0.61 -16.37
C GLN A 228 3.60 -0.47 -17.08
N ARG A 229 3.62 -1.68 -16.54
CA ARG A 229 2.81 -2.80 -17.02
C ARG A 229 2.37 -3.65 -15.85
N VAL A 230 1.13 -4.10 -15.86
CA VAL A 230 0.54 -4.93 -14.80
C VAL A 230 -0.14 -6.12 -15.42
N TYR A 231 0.04 -7.28 -14.80
CA TYR A 231 -0.68 -8.50 -15.09
C TYR A 231 -1.39 -8.98 -13.82
N TRP A 232 -2.62 -9.45 -13.96
CA TRP A 232 -3.42 -9.96 -12.86
C TRP A 232 -4.29 -11.11 -13.36
N ALA A 233 -4.30 -12.22 -12.65
CA ALA A 233 -5.15 -13.37 -12.94
C ALA A 233 -5.72 -13.94 -11.63
N CYS A 234 -7.03 -14.07 -11.58
CA CYS A 234 -7.74 -14.87 -10.58
C CYS A 234 -8.32 -16.09 -11.31
N PRO A 235 -7.61 -17.24 -11.35
CA PRO A 235 -8.04 -18.39 -12.16
C PRO A 235 -9.42 -18.93 -11.75
N ASP A 236 -9.71 -18.99 -10.44
CA ASP A 236 -11.01 -19.42 -9.93
C ASP A 236 -12.12 -18.35 -10.12
N GLY A 237 -11.75 -17.08 -10.29
CA GLY A 237 -12.67 -15.94 -10.40
C GLY A 237 -13.02 -15.55 -11.84
N ASP A 238 -12.46 -16.25 -12.84
CA ASP A 238 -12.66 -15.99 -14.27
C ASP A 238 -12.37 -14.52 -14.65
N LEU A 239 -11.44 -13.87 -13.94
CA LEU A 239 -10.99 -12.51 -14.24
C LEU A 239 -9.49 -12.49 -14.43
N GLU A 240 -9.07 -12.05 -15.61
CA GLU A 240 -7.67 -11.83 -15.94
C GLU A 240 -7.52 -10.55 -16.74
N PHE A 241 -6.48 -9.77 -16.46
CA PHE A 241 -6.23 -8.55 -17.20
C PHE A 241 -4.75 -8.21 -17.33
N CYS A 242 -4.48 -7.37 -18.32
CA CYS A 242 -3.20 -6.72 -18.54
C CYS A 242 -3.43 -5.23 -18.72
N ALA A 243 -2.69 -4.41 -17.96
CA ALA A 243 -2.74 -2.97 -18.00
C ALA A 243 -1.36 -2.42 -18.39
N LEU A 244 -1.31 -1.52 -19.38
CA LEU A 244 -0.06 -0.99 -19.96
C LEU A 244 -0.09 0.53 -20.00
N GLY A 245 1.07 1.13 -19.76
CA GLY A 245 1.25 2.59 -19.79
C GLY A 245 0.61 3.28 -18.58
N SER A 246 0.74 4.61 -18.56
CA SER A 246 0.14 5.47 -17.54
C SER A 246 -0.60 6.62 -18.19
N ALA A 247 -1.93 6.59 -18.12
CA ALA A 247 -2.78 7.70 -18.50
C ALA A 247 -2.93 8.71 -17.35
N PHE A 248 -2.88 8.20 -16.11
CA PHE A 248 -2.92 9.01 -14.90
C PHE A 248 -2.30 8.23 -13.75
N ASP A 249 -1.38 8.86 -13.02
CA ASP A 249 -0.74 8.30 -11.82
C ASP A 249 -1.23 9.03 -10.57
N ALA A 250 -1.72 8.27 -9.60
CA ALA A 250 -1.93 8.73 -8.23
C ALA A 250 -0.83 8.13 -7.35
N THR A 251 0.12 8.97 -6.94
CA THR A 251 1.26 8.57 -6.11
C THR A 251 1.13 9.19 -4.72
N ALA A 252 1.45 8.42 -3.68
CA ALA A 252 1.50 8.91 -2.32
C ALA A 252 2.91 9.42 -1.96
N GLU A 253 2.95 10.50 -1.18
CA GLU A 253 4.13 10.85 -0.40
C GLU A 253 4.26 9.91 0.82
N ALA A 254 5.41 9.99 1.49
CA ALA A 254 5.61 9.27 2.75
C ALA A 254 4.63 9.76 3.82
N GLY A 255 3.90 8.85 4.44
CA GLY A 255 2.84 9.21 5.37
C GLY A 255 1.91 8.08 5.73
N THR A 256 1.21 8.24 6.85
CA THR A 256 0.16 7.31 7.28
C THR A 256 -1.13 7.46 6.48
N ASP A 257 -1.34 8.62 5.88
CA ASP A 257 -2.47 9.01 5.02
C ASP A 257 -2.28 8.63 3.54
N ARG A 258 -1.20 7.90 3.20
CA ARG A 258 -0.86 7.52 1.81
C ARG A 258 -2.00 6.90 1.00
N PHE A 259 -2.86 6.10 1.62
CA PHE A 259 -4.03 5.52 0.95
C PHE A 259 -5.09 6.58 0.62
N ALA A 260 -5.37 7.48 1.58
CA ALA A 260 -6.31 8.57 1.41
C ALA A 260 -5.81 9.59 0.37
N SER A 261 -4.52 9.94 0.40
CA SER A 261 -3.89 10.82 -0.59
C SER A 261 -4.03 10.29 -2.03
N VAL A 262 -3.82 8.99 -2.22
CA VAL A 262 -4.04 8.32 -3.52
C VAL A 262 -5.52 8.33 -3.92
N ALA A 263 -6.43 8.03 -2.98
CA ALA A 263 -7.87 8.05 -3.24
C ALA A 263 -8.35 9.46 -3.65
N ASP A 264 -7.91 10.50 -2.92
CA ASP A 264 -8.25 11.89 -3.19
C ASP A 264 -7.69 12.32 -4.57
N THR A 265 -6.49 11.89 -4.93
CA THR A 265 -5.91 12.15 -6.26
C THR A 265 -6.70 11.49 -7.38
N LEU A 266 -7.14 10.23 -7.20
CA LEU A 266 -8.00 9.54 -8.16
C LEU A 266 -9.36 10.21 -8.31
N SER A 267 -9.91 10.81 -7.25
CA SER A 267 -11.22 11.49 -7.28
C SER A 267 -11.26 12.74 -8.18
N LEU A 268 -10.08 13.26 -8.54
CA LEU A 268 -9.93 14.41 -9.46
C LEU A 268 -10.15 14.03 -10.93
N LEU A 269 -10.17 12.74 -11.26
CA LEU A 269 -10.44 12.27 -12.61
C LEU A 269 -11.93 12.36 -12.94
N ASP A 270 -12.23 12.94 -14.10
CA ASP A 270 -13.53 12.88 -14.75
C ASP A 270 -13.41 11.98 -15.99
N VAL A 271 -13.84 10.72 -15.86
CA VAL A 271 -13.64 9.70 -16.89
C VAL A 271 -14.88 9.50 -17.72
N THR A 272 -14.74 9.75 -19.02
CA THR A 272 -15.77 9.41 -20.01
C THR A 272 -15.35 8.16 -20.77
N VAL A 273 -16.16 7.11 -20.71
CA VAL A 273 -15.96 5.88 -21.49
C VAL A 273 -16.94 5.88 -22.66
N SER A 274 -16.41 5.71 -23.86
CA SER A 274 -17.19 5.55 -25.10
C SER A 274 -17.04 4.14 -25.65
N GLY A 275 -18.01 3.67 -26.44
CA GLY A 275 -18.02 2.34 -27.04
C GLY A 275 -18.95 1.34 -26.36
N ASP A 276 -18.60 0.05 -26.37
CA ASP A 276 -19.48 -1.03 -25.90
C ASP A 276 -19.68 -0.99 -24.38
N SER A 277 -20.94 -0.98 -23.93
CA SER A 277 -21.33 -0.84 -22.52
C SER A 277 -21.16 -2.12 -21.68
N GLY A 278 -20.45 -3.13 -22.19
CA GLY A 278 -20.32 -4.45 -21.58
C GLY A 278 -19.07 -4.66 -20.70
N HIS A 279 -18.30 -3.60 -20.40
CA HIS A 279 -17.02 -3.73 -19.70
C HIS A 279 -17.17 -4.39 -18.32
N PRO A 280 -16.47 -5.50 -18.04
CA PRO A 280 -16.76 -6.35 -16.88
C PRO A 280 -16.39 -5.73 -15.52
N ILE A 281 -15.49 -4.73 -15.49
CA ILE A 281 -14.92 -4.17 -14.26
C ILE A 281 -14.77 -2.63 -14.25
N GLY A 282 -15.37 -1.91 -15.23
CA GLY A 282 -15.18 -0.46 -15.42
C GLY A 282 -13.71 0.02 -15.62
N PRO A 283 -13.47 1.35 -15.70
CA PRO A 283 -12.13 1.91 -15.60
C PRO A 283 -11.51 1.57 -14.25
N LEU A 284 -10.23 1.20 -14.25
CA LEU A 284 -9.52 0.76 -13.08
C LEU A 284 -8.18 1.48 -12.93
N ALA A 285 -7.79 1.70 -11.68
CA ALA A 285 -6.45 2.04 -11.28
C ALA A 285 -5.79 0.82 -10.64
N VAL A 286 -4.55 0.51 -11.03
CA VAL A 286 -3.78 -0.66 -10.56
C VAL A 286 -2.49 -0.24 -9.87
N GLY A 287 -2.08 -1.00 -8.86
CA GLY A 287 -0.80 -0.79 -8.20
C GLY A 287 -0.78 -1.34 -6.78
N GLY A 288 -0.16 -0.61 -5.86
CA GLY A 288 0.11 -1.12 -4.52
C GLY A 288 0.75 -0.09 -3.60
N PHE A 289 1.00 -0.53 -2.37
CA PHE A 289 1.53 0.29 -1.29
C PHE A 289 2.69 -0.42 -0.60
N SER A 290 3.63 0.36 -0.08
CA SER A 290 4.73 -0.18 0.73
C SER A 290 4.24 -0.66 2.10
N PHE A 291 4.99 -1.62 2.65
CA PHE A 291 4.78 -2.22 3.97
C PHE A 291 4.76 -1.13 5.04
N ARG A 292 5.66 -0.16 4.89
CA ARG A 292 5.83 0.96 5.81
C ARG A 292 5.37 2.29 5.20
N PRO A 293 4.98 3.27 6.04
CA PRO A 293 4.58 4.59 5.55
C PRO A 293 5.75 5.48 5.11
N ASP A 294 6.98 5.17 5.50
CA ASP A 294 8.18 5.90 5.05
C ASP A 294 8.50 5.63 3.58
N ALA A 295 9.09 6.64 2.94
CA ALA A 295 9.58 6.49 1.58
C ALA A 295 10.71 5.46 1.53
N PRO A 296 10.74 4.61 0.49
CA PRO A 296 11.89 3.76 0.24
C PRO A 296 13.16 4.62 0.10
N ALA A 297 14.29 4.08 0.54
CA ALA A 297 15.57 4.75 0.31
C ALA A 297 15.81 4.96 -1.20
N ALA A 298 16.49 6.04 -1.58
CA ALA A 298 16.68 6.39 -2.99
C ALA A 298 17.46 5.32 -3.80
N ASP A 299 18.32 4.55 -3.13
CA ASP A 299 19.09 3.44 -3.67
C ASP A 299 18.42 2.07 -3.45
N SER A 300 17.23 2.05 -2.84
CA SER A 300 16.47 0.83 -2.63
C SER A 300 15.97 0.24 -3.93
N VAL A 301 15.91 -1.09 -3.99
CA VAL A 301 15.25 -1.83 -5.08
C VAL A 301 13.76 -1.51 -5.19
N TRP A 302 13.17 -0.93 -4.15
CA TRP A 302 11.76 -0.52 -4.08
C TRP A 302 11.51 0.93 -4.49
N ALA A 303 12.56 1.74 -4.71
CA ALA A 303 12.42 3.14 -5.08
C ALA A 303 11.50 3.37 -6.30
N PRO A 304 11.53 2.53 -7.37
CA PRO A 304 10.63 2.72 -8.53
C PRO A 304 9.15 2.41 -8.27
N PHE A 305 8.85 1.79 -7.12
CA PHE A 305 7.49 1.45 -6.70
C PHE A 305 6.92 2.49 -5.72
N GLY A 306 7.79 3.18 -4.98
CA GLY A 306 7.42 4.23 -4.04
C GLY A 306 6.60 3.74 -2.84
N THR A 307 6.10 4.69 -2.04
CA THR A 307 5.31 4.43 -0.83
C THR A 307 3.88 3.97 -1.14
N GLY A 308 3.35 4.41 -2.27
CA GLY A 308 2.02 4.06 -2.74
C GLY A 308 1.80 4.62 -4.14
N CYS A 309 1.30 3.80 -5.05
CA CYS A 309 1.00 4.23 -6.41
C CYS A 309 -0.15 3.41 -6.97
N LEU A 310 -1.14 4.10 -7.53
CA LEU A 310 -2.16 3.52 -8.38
C LEU A 310 -2.19 4.26 -9.73
N THR A 311 -2.23 3.48 -10.80
CA THR A 311 -2.15 4.00 -12.17
C THR A 311 -3.40 3.61 -12.94
N VAL A 312 -4.06 4.59 -13.56
CA VAL A 312 -5.02 4.33 -14.63
C VAL A 312 -4.25 4.12 -15.94
N PRO A 313 -4.33 2.93 -16.57
CA PRO A 313 -3.48 2.59 -17.71
C PRO A 313 -3.92 3.28 -19.00
N GLU A 314 -3.00 3.41 -19.95
CA GLU A 314 -3.30 3.83 -21.32
C GLU A 314 -4.02 2.75 -22.11
N VAL A 315 -3.71 1.48 -21.84
CA VAL A 315 -4.27 0.30 -22.49
C VAL A 315 -4.60 -0.74 -21.42
N LEU A 316 -5.83 -1.24 -21.44
CA LEU A 316 -6.31 -2.29 -20.56
C LEU A 316 -6.97 -3.38 -21.42
N VAL A 317 -6.46 -4.60 -21.28
CA VAL A 317 -7.07 -5.81 -21.84
C VAL A 317 -7.64 -6.62 -20.69
N VAL A 318 -8.94 -6.89 -20.72
CA VAL A 318 -9.61 -7.74 -19.72
C VAL A 318 -10.16 -8.98 -20.41
N ARG A 319 -9.96 -10.14 -19.80
CA ARG A 319 -10.58 -11.41 -20.16
C ARG A 319 -11.49 -11.87 -19.02
N ARG A 320 -12.73 -12.22 -19.35
CA ARG A 320 -13.73 -12.78 -18.44
C ARG A 320 -14.77 -13.58 -19.21
N GLY A 321 -15.11 -14.78 -18.77
CA GLY A 321 -16.15 -15.60 -19.40
C GLY A 321 -15.80 -16.03 -20.82
N GLY A 322 -14.51 -16.18 -21.14
CA GLY A 322 -14.02 -16.47 -22.50
C GLY A 322 -14.15 -15.31 -23.49
N GLN A 323 -14.58 -14.14 -23.04
CA GLN A 323 -14.63 -12.91 -23.84
C GLN A 323 -13.48 -11.98 -23.45
N SER A 324 -13.04 -11.15 -24.39
CA SER A 324 -11.96 -10.19 -24.18
C SER A 324 -12.40 -8.78 -24.58
N TRP A 325 -12.06 -7.81 -23.75
CA TRP A 325 -12.33 -6.39 -23.97
C TRP A 325 -11.03 -5.61 -24.00
N LEU A 326 -11.00 -4.60 -24.85
CA LEU A 326 -9.93 -3.61 -24.92
C LEU A 326 -10.50 -2.26 -24.52
N THR A 327 -9.93 -1.68 -23.48
CA THR A 327 -10.12 -0.28 -23.09
C THR A 327 -8.83 0.48 -23.33
N SER A 328 -8.86 1.61 -24.03
CA SER A 328 -7.66 2.40 -24.27
C SER A 328 -7.93 3.89 -24.35
N VAL A 329 -6.94 4.70 -24.02
CA VAL A 329 -6.93 6.13 -24.35
C VAL A 329 -6.84 6.28 -25.88
N PRO A 330 -7.60 7.20 -26.51
CA PRO A 330 -7.50 7.45 -27.94
C PRO A 330 -6.05 7.73 -28.37
N GLY A 331 -5.55 6.96 -29.33
CA GLY A 331 -4.18 7.07 -29.84
C GLY A 331 -3.11 6.31 -29.04
N ALA A 332 -3.47 5.61 -27.96
CA ALA A 332 -2.55 4.78 -27.20
C ALA A 332 -1.94 3.65 -28.06
N PRO A 333 -0.69 3.22 -27.77
CA PRO A 333 0.00 2.20 -28.55
C PRO A 333 -0.56 0.79 -28.28
N VAL A 334 -1.61 0.41 -29.01
CA VAL A 334 -2.26 -0.91 -28.89
C VAL A 334 -1.55 -2.03 -29.68
N TRP A 335 -0.35 -1.79 -30.21
CA TRP A 335 0.40 -2.80 -30.97
C TRP A 335 0.71 -4.09 -30.18
N PRO A 336 0.94 -4.10 -28.84
CA PRO A 336 1.15 -5.34 -28.09
C PRO A 336 -0.09 -6.24 -28.12
N VAL A 337 -1.28 -5.64 -28.10
CA VAL A 337 -2.57 -6.35 -28.26
C VAL A 337 -2.63 -7.04 -29.62
N MET A 338 -2.21 -6.34 -30.68
CA MET A 338 -2.17 -6.88 -32.04
C MET A 338 -1.09 -7.96 -32.22
N ALA A 339 0.03 -7.86 -31.49
CA ALA A 339 1.07 -8.89 -31.48
C ALA A 339 0.55 -10.18 -30.83
N ALA A 340 -0.05 -10.05 -29.65
CA ALA A 340 -0.64 -11.17 -28.91
C ALA A 340 -1.82 -11.83 -29.66
N SER A 341 -2.64 -11.05 -30.39
CA SER A 341 -3.73 -11.62 -31.19
C SER A 341 -3.21 -12.42 -32.40
N ARG A 342 -2.08 -12.01 -32.99
CA ARG A 342 -1.46 -12.72 -34.13
C ARG A 342 -0.83 -14.05 -33.72
N SER A 343 -0.35 -14.18 -32.49
CA SER A 343 0.04 -15.47 -31.92
C SER A 343 -1.14 -16.40 -31.62
N GLY A 344 -2.37 -15.88 -31.54
CA GLY A 344 -3.58 -16.64 -31.22
C GLY A 344 -4.42 -17.12 -32.42
N VAL A 345 -4.23 -16.56 -33.63
CA VAL A 345 -4.95 -17.00 -34.84
C VAL A 345 -4.08 -17.97 -35.63
N GLY A 346 -3.99 -19.19 -35.12
CA GLY A 346 -3.32 -20.30 -35.77
C GLY A 346 -2.93 -21.33 -34.75
N GLY A 347 -3.61 -22.48 -34.76
CA GLY A 347 -2.99 -23.70 -34.24
C GLY A 347 -1.70 -23.95 -35.02
N ALA A 348 -0.58 -23.51 -34.48
CA ALA A 348 0.75 -23.93 -34.85
C ALA A 348 1.27 -24.62 -33.58
N CYS A 349 1.12 -25.92 -33.43
CA CYS A 349 2.06 -26.88 -34.01
C CYS A 349 3.45 -26.27 -34.10
N ALA A 350 4.30 -26.73 -33.18
CA ALA A 350 5.74 -26.57 -33.26
C ALA A 350 6.23 -26.82 -34.70
N THR A 351 7.31 -26.13 -35.07
CA THR A 351 8.04 -26.17 -36.35
C THR A 351 7.63 -25.15 -37.42
N CYS A 352 8.24 -23.96 -37.36
CA CYS A 352 8.89 -23.37 -38.52
C CYS A 352 9.94 -22.33 -38.06
N GLY A 353 11.21 -22.69 -38.24
CA GLY A 353 12.37 -21.88 -37.87
C GLY A 353 12.57 -20.70 -38.82
N ALA A 354 12.96 -19.56 -38.25
CA ALA A 354 13.47 -18.43 -39.02
C ALA A 354 14.96 -18.64 -39.32
N ALA A 355 15.28 -18.66 -40.62
CA ALA A 355 16.64 -18.59 -41.12
C ALA A 355 17.31 -17.28 -40.67
N GLY A 356 18.56 -17.38 -40.24
CA GLY A 356 19.33 -16.29 -39.65
C GLY A 356 19.78 -15.19 -40.61
N GLY A 357 20.29 -14.12 -40.00
CA GLY A 357 21.00 -13.05 -40.71
C GLY A 357 21.14 -11.80 -39.85
N SER A 358 22.31 -11.64 -39.23
CA SER A 358 22.78 -10.45 -38.52
C SER A 358 22.58 -9.16 -39.33
N GLY A 359 22.13 -8.09 -38.69
CA GLY A 359 22.16 -6.76 -39.30
C GLY A 359 21.52 -5.67 -38.46
N VAL A 360 22.36 -4.86 -37.81
CA VAL A 360 22.02 -3.54 -37.27
C VAL A 360 21.33 -2.70 -38.36
N CYS A 361 20.22 -2.01 -38.05
CA CYS A 361 19.95 -0.60 -38.39
C CYS A 361 18.47 -0.21 -38.20
N GLY A 362 18.23 0.80 -37.35
CA GLY A 362 17.72 2.11 -37.77
C GLY A 362 16.29 2.24 -38.31
N LEU A 363 15.49 3.04 -37.57
CA LEU A 363 14.31 3.78 -38.05
C LEU A 363 14.47 4.33 -39.48
N ALA A 364 13.45 4.13 -40.32
CA ALA A 364 12.96 5.14 -41.26
C ALA A 364 11.52 4.82 -41.69
N ALA A 365 10.60 5.74 -41.40
CA ALA A 365 9.27 5.78 -42.00
C ALA A 365 9.29 6.69 -43.24
N ALA A 366 8.71 6.24 -44.37
CA ALA A 366 8.02 7.11 -45.34
C ALA A 366 7.26 6.30 -46.42
N ALA A 367 6.03 6.78 -46.66
CA ALA A 367 5.03 6.54 -47.70
C ALA A 367 5.42 6.01 -49.10
N GLY A 368 4.49 5.27 -49.72
CA GLY A 368 4.34 5.12 -51.17
C GLY A 368 3.60 3.85 -51.63
N ALA A 369 2.42 3.99 -52.24
CA ALA A 369 1.63 2.90 -52.86
C ALA A 369 2.11 2.57 -54.31
N PRO A 370 1.38 1.79 -55.14
CA PRO A 370 1.45 0.33 -55.30
C PRO A 370 1.84 -0.14 -56.74
N GLY A 371 2.03 -1.45 -56.95
CA GLY A 371 2.10 -2.09 -58.29
C GLY A 371 2.82 -3.43 -58.21
N ALA A 372 2.15 -4.58 -58.32
CA ALA A 372 1.64 -5.23 -59.54
C ALA A 372 2.66 -6.21 -60.17
N ASP A 373 2.11 -7.39 -60.52
CA ASP A 373 2.59 -8.42 -61.45
C ASP A 373 3.71 -9.38 -60.98
N CYS A 374 3.40 -10.67 -60.74
CA CYS A 374 3.21 -11.80 -61.70
C CYS A 374 4.57 -12.31 -62.24
N ALA A 375 4.88 -13.59 -62.48
CA ALA A 375 4.14 -14.84 -62.55
C ALA A 375 5.13 -16.03 -62.51
N ARG A 376 4.60 -17.20 -62.13
CA ARG A 376 4.78 -18.59 -62.65
C ARG A 376 6.11 -19.03 -63.31
N ASP A 377 6.65 -20.16 -62.84
CA ASP A 377 6.68 -21.49 -63.52
C ASP A 377 7.48 -22.45 -62.60
N ASP A 378 6.96 -23.56 -62.08
CA ASP A 378 6.53 -24.84 -62.68
C ASP A 378 7.70 -25.74 -63.16
N THR A 379 7.90 -26.89 -62.50
CA THR A 379 8.43 -28.15 -63.07
C THR A 379 8.49 -29.30 -62.03
N THR A 380 7.45 -30.13 -62.06
CA THR A 380 7.37 -31.62 -62.00
C THR A 380 8.69 -32.42 -62.21
N VAL A 381 8.98 -33.66 -61.72
CA VAL A 381 8.15 -34.88 -61.48
C VAL A 381 9.00 -36.12 -61.00
N ARG A 382 8.37 -37.09 -60.30
CA ARG A 382 8.63 -38.59 -60.12
C ARG A 382 9.97 -39.09 -59.52
N GLY A 383 10.08 -40.22 -58.80
CA GLY A 383 9.18 -41.30 -58.37
C GLY A 383 9.95 -42.59 -57.96
N ASP A 384 9.43 -43.30 -56.95
CA ASP A 384 9.37 -44.77 -56.71
C ASP A 384 10.55 -45.67 -56.21
N ALA A 385 10.14 -46.62 -55.34
CA ALA A 385 10.62 -47.99 -55.02
C ALA A 385 11.85 -48.30 -54.11
N GLY A 386 11.62 -49.18 -53.09
CA GLY A 386 12.42 -50.41 -52.88
C GLY A 386 13.08 -50.70 -51.51
N ASP A 387 12.48 -51.63 -50.75
CA ASP A 387 13.01 -52.69 -49.84
C ASP A 387 14.26 -52.55 -48.93
N ASP A 388 14.01 -52.83 -47.65
CA ASP A 388 14.63 -53.82 -46.73
C ASP A 388 16.16 -54.04 -46.71
N LEU A 389 16.78 -53.87 -45.52
CA LEU A 389 17.64 -54.88 -44.84
C LEU A 389 18.41 -54.29 -43.63
N THR A 390 18.17 -54.96 -42.49
CA THR A 390 18.91 -55.07 -41.22
C THR A 390 20.35 -54.52 -41.12
N GLY A 391 20.62 -53.75 -40.05
CA GLY A 391 21.98 -53.46 -39.61
C GLY A 391 22.04 -52.54 -38.38
N THR A 392 21.83 -53.07 -37.18
CA THR A 392 22.19 -52.43 -35.91
C THR A 392 23.70 -52.31 -35.78
N ALA A 393 24.24 -51.08 -35.87
CA ALA A 393 25.53 -50.70 -35.32
C ALA A 393 25.55 -49.19 -35.02
N ALA A 394 26.05 -48.86 -33.84
CA ALA A 394 26.18 -47.52 -33.29
C ALA A 394 26.96 -46.55 -34.19
N GLY A 395 26.47 -45.31 -34.28
CA GLY A 395 27.11 -44.21 -34.97
C GLY A 395 26.54 -42.87 -34.49
N SER A 396 27.27 -42.25 -33.56
CA SER A 396 27.11 -40.90 -33.05
C SER A 396 26.82 -39.88 -34.17
N LEU A 397 25.66 -39.23 -34.09
CA LEU A 397 25.41 -37.91 -34.67
C LEU A 397 24.78 -37.09 -33.54
N ALA A 398 25.58 -36.13 -33.06
CA ALA A 398 25.17 -35.18 -32.04
C ALA A 398 24.09 -34.28 -32.64
N ASP A 399 22.92 -34.27 -32.00
CA ASP A 399 21.87 -33.30 -32.26
C ASP A 399 22.39 -31.89 -31.95
N PRO A 400 22.00 -30.87 -32.72
CA PRO A 400 22.32 -29.49 -32.40
C PRO A 400 21.52 -29.10 -31.15
N GLU A 401 22.27 -28.80 -30.08
CA GLU A 401 21.76 -28.22 -28.84
C GLU A 401 20.91 -26.98 -29.16
N LEU A 402 19.61 -27.11 -28.93
CA LEU A 402 18.74 -25.97 -28.66
C LEU A 402 19.14 -25.47 -27.26
N GLU A 403 19.83 -24.35 -27.18
CA GLU A 403 20.21 -23.77 -25.89
C GLU A 403 18.97 -23.38 -25.09
N ALA A 404 18.72 -24.15 -24.04
CA ALA A 404 17.88 -23.76 -22.92
C ALA A 404 18.58 -22.62 -22.16
N GLY A 405 17.92 -21.46 -22.04
CA GLY A 405 18.27 -20.48 -21.00
C GLY A 405 17.99 -21.07 -19.61
N PRO A 406 18.76 -20.71 -18.57
CA PRO A 406 19.47 -21.73 -17.81
C PRO A 406 18.81 -22.12 -16.49
N ALA A 407 18.59 -23.43 -16.32
CA ALA A 407 18.65 -24.07 -15.00
C ALA A 407 20.09 -24.03 -14.40
N SER A 408 21.11 -23.67 -15.19
CA SER A 408 22.53 -23.63 -14.78
C SER A 408 22.99 -22.37 -14.05
N ASP A 409 22.18 -21.30 -14.00
CA ASP A 409 22.56 -20.02 -13.37
C ASP A 409 21.88 -19.78 -12.00
N LEU A 410 21.22 -20.81 -11.45
CA LEU A 410 20.76 -20.79 -10.08
C LEU A 410 21.97 -20.83 -9.15
N ASN A 411 22.04 -19.91 -8.19
CA ASN A 411 23.10 -19.96 -7.19
C ASN A 411 22.89 -21.16 -6.25
N ALA A 412 23.95 -21.50 -5.50
CA ALA A 412 23.93 -22.63 -4.58
C ALA A 412 22.77 -22.56 -3.55
N ALA A 413 22.33 -21.37 -3.18
CA ALA A 413 21.24 -21.17 -2.23
C ALA A 413 19.86 -21.51 -2.84
N ALA A 414 19.58 -21.12 -4.09
CA ALA A 414 18.36 -21.54 -4.78
C ALA A 414 18.36 -23.05 -5.09
N LEU A 415 19.49 -23.61 -5.51
CA LEU A 415 19.66 -25.05 -5.72
C LEU A 415 19.52 -25.85 -4.42
N ALA A 416 19.99 -25.31 -3.29
CA ALA A 416 19.83 -25.89 -1.98
C ALA A 416 18.37 -26.00 -1.55
N VAL A 417 17.59 -24.94 -1.78
CA VAL A 417 16.14 -24.92 -1.53
C VAL A 417 15.43 -25.94 -2.42
N LEU A 418 15.73 -25.97 -3.73
CA LEU A 418 15.13 -26.92 -4.67
C LEU A 418 15.52 -28.39 -4.40
N GLY A 419 16.77 -28.64 -4.01
CA GLY A 419 17.31 -29.98 -3.77
C GLY A 419 16.85 -30.63 -2.47
N GLY A 420 16.02 -29.95 -1.65
CA GLY A 420 15.47 -30.46 -0.40
C GLY A 420 16.51 -30.88 0.66
N GLY A 421 17.79 -30.53 0.44
CA GLY A 421 18.93 -31.10 1.18
C GLY A 421 19.75 -30.09 1.97
N TYR A 422 19.54 -28.78 1.80
CA TYR A 422 20.31 -27.77 2.52
C TYR A 422 19.41 -26.59 2.90
N GLN A 423 19.13 -26.48 4.20
CA GLN A 423 18.47 -25.31 4.78
C GLN A 423 19.45 -24.15 4.70
N VAL A 424 19.17 -23.16 3.87
CA VAL A 424 19.98 -21.94 3.84
C VAL A 424 19.60 -21.12 5.06
N ASP A 425 20.33 -21.27 6.17
CA ASP A 425 20.19 -20.36 7.32
C ASP A 425 21.10 -19.15 7.14
N ASP A 426 20.52 -18.05 6.66
CA ASP A 426 21.11 -16.74 6.44
C ASP A 426 21.09 -15.88 7.71
N GLY A 427 20.89 -16.50 8.89
CA GLY A 427 20.68 -15.82 10.17
C GLY A 427 19.20 -15.77 10.58
N TYR A 428 18.32 -16.40 9.82
CA TYR A 428 16.89 -16.44 10.11
C TYR A 428 16.58 -17.15 11.42
N THR A 429 17.27 -18.25 11.77
CA THR A 429 17.01 -18.92 13.06
C THR A 429 17.35 -18.02 14.24
N GLU A 430 18.38 -17.19 14.12
CA GLU A 430 18.74 -16.20 15.12
C GLU A 430 17.70 -15.08 15.21
N LEU A 431 17.17 -14.62 14.07
CA LEU A 431 16.05 -13.67 14.04
C LEU A 431 14.82 -14.22 14.77
N VAL A 432 14.49 -15.51 14.57
CA VAL A 432 13.39 -16.18 15.29
C VAL A 432 13.68 -16.26 16.80
N ARG A 433 14.91 -16.61 17.22
CA ARG A 433 15.28 -16.62 18.64
C ARG A 433 15.12 -15.23 19.28
N ARG A 434 15.48 -14.16 18.58
CA ARG A 434 15.29 -12.78 19.05
C ARG A 434 13.81 -12.42 19.18
N ALA A 435 12.98 -12.81 18.20
CA ALA A 435 11.53 -12.62 18.27
C ALA A 435 10.94 -13.33 19.50
N LEU A 436 11.32 -14.58 19.74
CA LEU A 436 10.90 -15.35 20.92
C LEU A 436 11.34 -14.69 22.24
N GLY A 437 12.58 -14.19 22.30
CA GLY A 437 13.08 -13.43 23.45
C GLY A 437 12.22 -12.20 23.72
N ARG A 438 11.89 -11.43 22.67
CA ARG A 438 11.04 -10.24 22.79
C ARG A 438 9.61 -10.58 23.23
N ILE A 439 9.03 -11.68 22.75
CA ILE A 439 7.71 -12.16 23.17
C ILE A 439 7.73 -12.55 24.65
N ALA A 440 8.77 -13.26 25.10
CA ALA A 440 8.92 -13.67 26.49
C ALA A 440 9.10 -12.48 27.46
N GLU A 441 9.73 -11.39 27.00
CA GLU A 441 9.82 -10.13 27.75
C GLU A 441 8.50 -9.35 27.82
N GLY A 442 7.53 -9.69 26.97
CA GLY A 442 6.22 -9.07 26.89
C GLY A 442 6.15 -7.82 26.01
N GLY A 443 4.91 -7.36 25.75
CA GLY A 443 4.62 -6.21 24.89
C GLY A 443 4.65 -6.51 23.38
N LEU A 444 4.93 -7.76 23.00
CA LEU A 444 4.80 -8.30 21.64
C LEU A 444 4.20 -9.70 21.77
N ASP A 445 2.99 -9.91 21.28
CA ASP A 445 2.27 -11.19 21.38
C ASP A 445 2.59 -12.09 20.18
N LYS A 446 2.76 -11.48 19.01
CA LYS A 446 3.06 -12.14 17.74
C LYS A 446 3.92 -11.22 16.89
N VAL A 447 4.88 -11.77 16.15
CA VAL A 447 5.58 -11.06 15.07
C VAL A 447 5.83 -11.99 13.89
N VAL A 448 5.66 -11.48 12.68
CA VAL A 448 5.91 -12.23 11.46
C VAL A 448 7.27 -11.82 10.95
N THR A 449 8.26 -12.70 11.09
CA THR A 449 9.62 -12.46 10.63
C THR A 449 9.79 -12.96 9.21
N ALA A 450 10.57 -12.28 8.41
CA ALA A 450 10.83 -12.59 7.02
C ALA A 450 12.32 -12.57 6.70
N ARG A 451 12.64 -13.13 5.54
CA ARG A 451 13.97 -13.13 4.94
C ARG A 451 13.86 -13.03 3.42
N GLU A 452 14.94 -12.61 2.80
CA GLU A 452 15.07 -12.57 1.34
C GLU A 452 16.15 -13.54 0.85
N LEU A 453 15.83 -14.29 -0.20
CA LEU A 453 16.81 -15.07 -0.95
C LEU A 453 17.16 -14.34 -2.24
N HIS A 454 18.43 -13.97 -2.39
CA HIS A 454 18.93 -13.35 -3.61
C HIS A 454 19.47 -14.40 -4.57
N ILE A 455 19.04 -14.36 -5.82
CA ILE A 455 19.54 -15.13 -6.96
C ILE A 455 20.22 -14.15 -7.91
N ALA A 456 21.47 -14.46 -8.30
CA ALA A 456 22.26 -13.57 -9.16
C ALA A 456 21.67 -13.45 -10.58
N SER A 457 21.02 -14.50 -11.08
CA SER A 457 20.30 -14.49 -12.35
C SER A 457 18.92 -13.85 -12.24
N GLY A 458 18.51 -13.19 -13.32
CA GLY A 458 17.14 -12.71 -13.48
C GLY A 458 16.23 -13.87 -13.83
N LEU A 459 15.18 -14.11 -13.04
CA LEU A 459 14.11 -15.02 -13.44
C LEU A 459 13.33 -14.38 -14.58
N GLU A 460 12.92 -15.19 -15.56
CA GLU A 460 12.05 -14.77 -16.65
C GLU A 460 10.59 -14.76 -16.13
N PRO A 461 9.97 -13.58 -15.88
CA PRO A 461 8.68 -13.52 -15.19
C PRO A 461 7.56 -14.20 -15.96
N ILE A 462 7.57 -14.17 -17.30
CA ILE A 462 6.47 -14.69 -18.10
C ILE A 462 6.34 -16.21 -17.95
N ALA A 463 7.45 -16.92 -18.04
CA ALA A 463 7.53 -18.36 -17.84
C ALA A 463 7.08 -18.74 -16.43
N VAL A 464 7.54 -18.01 -15.41
CA VAL A 464 7.15 -18.26 -14.02
C VAL A 464 5.64 -18.02 -13.83
N LEU A 465 5.12 -16.89 -14.27
CA LEU A 465 3.70 -16.54 -14.18
C LEU A 465 2.81 -17.56 -14.89
N ASN A 466 3.22 -18.05 -16.06
CA ASN A 466 2.46 -19.05 -16.81
C ASN A 466 2.36 -20.38 -16.05
N ARG A 467 3.44 -20.81 -15.38
CA ARG A 467 3.43 -22.00 -14.52
C ARG A 467 2.63 -21.76 -13.23
N LEU A 468 2.74 -20.57 -12.62
CA LEU A 468 2.01 -20.22 -11.40
C LEU A 468 0.50 -20.25 -11.61
N ARG A 469 -0.02 -19.56 -12.63
CA ARG A 469 -1.47 -19.53 -12.92
C ARG A 469 -2.06 -20.91 -13.21
N SER A 470 -1.25 -21.83 -13.73
CA SER A 470 -1.65 -23.21 -14.04
C SER A 470 -1.59 -24.13 -12.83
N ARG A 471 -0.56 -23.98 -11.97
CA ARG A 471 -0.30 -24.88 -10.82
C ARG A 471 -0.99 -24.44 -9.52
N TYR A 472 -1.41 -23.18 -9.42
CA TYR A 472 -2.04 -22.60 -8.23
C TYR A 472 -3.34 -21.85 -8.58
N PRO A 473 -4.40 -22.54 -9.03
CA PRO A 473 -5.64 -21.90 -9.46
C PRO A 473 -6.37 -21.12 -8.35
N SER A 474 -6.16 -21.51 -7.10
CA SER A 474 -6.70 -20.83 -5.91
C SER A 474 -5.90 -19.59 -5.48
N CYS A 475 -4.81 -19.25 -6.18
CA CYS A 475 -4.05 -18.03 -5.92
C CYS A 475 -4.32 -16.98 -7.00
N VAL A 476 -4.35 -15.72 -6.59
CA VAL A 476 -4.19 -14.61 -7.53
C VAL A 476 -2.74 -14.57 -7.97
N THR A 477 -2.52 -14.68 -9.28
CA THR A 477 -1.21 -14.48 -9.91
C THR A 477 -1.10 -13.03 -10.37
N PHE A 478 -0.03 -12.34 -10.00
CA PHE A 478 0.15 -10.91 -10.30
C PHE A 478 1.57 -10.60 -10.78
N ALA A 479 1.71 -9.53 -11.57
CA ALA A 479 2.98 -8.91 -11.88
C ALA A 479 2.84 -7.40 -12.05
N PHE A 480 3.83 -6.65 -11.56
CA PHE A 480 3.95 -5.19 -11.67
C PHE A 480 5.34 -4.87 -12.21
N GLY A 481 5.40 -4.47 -13.48
CA GLY A 481 6.60 -3.98 -14.15
C GLY A 481 6.77 -2.47 -13.95
N ARG A 482 7.97 -2.06 -13.55
CA ARG A 482 8.41 -0.66 -13.42
C ARG A 482 9.80 -0.55 -14.07
N GLY A 483 9.82 -0.13 -15.33
CA GLY A 483 11.05 -0.08 -16.14
C GLY A 483 11.68 -1.46 -16.29
N ALA A 484 12.93 -1.60 -15.84
CA ALA A 484 13.69 -2.85 -15.91
C ALA A 484 13.38 -3.85 -14.78
N GLN A 485 12.53 -3.47 -13.81
CA GLN A 485 12.16 -4.33 -12.69
C GLN A 485 10.75 -4.90 -12.87
N THR A 486 10.54 -6.11 -12.38
CA THR A 486 9.20 -6.73 -12.31
C THR A 486 9.03 -7.40 -10.95
N PHE A 487 8.01 -6.95 -10.20
CA PHE A 487 7.56 -7.58 -8.96
C PHE A 487 6.38 -8.50 -9.26
N PHE A 488 6.48 -9.78 -8.94
CA PHE A 488 5.48 -10.77 -9.35
C PHE A 488 5.32 -11.88 -8.31
N GLY A 489 4.20 -12.58 -8.33
CA GLY A 489 3.94 -13.67 -7.39
C GLY A 489 2.59 -14.34 -7.58
N ALA A 490 2.29 -15.27 -6.68
CA ALA A 490 1.00 -15.95 -6.61
C ALA A 490 0.52 -16.01 -5.15
N THR A 491 -0.42 -15.13 -4.79
CA THR A 491 -0.87 -14.98 -3.41
C THR A 491 -2.26 -15.59 -3.20
N PRO A 492 -2.45 -16.39 -2.13
CA PRO A 492 -3.77 -16.86 -1.72
C PRO A 492 -4.50 -15.86 -0.81
N GLU A 493 -3.83 -14.83 -0.30
CA GLU A 493 -4.33 -14.03 0.82
C GLU A 493 -5.08 -12.78 0.34
N GLN A 494 -6.41 -12.80 0.49
CA GLN A 494 -7.27 -11.64 0.28
C GLN A 494 -7.17 -10.67 1.44
N LEU A 495 -6.54 -9.51 1.22
CA LEU A 495 -6.60 -8.44 2.20
C LEU A 495 -8.02 -7.90 2.27
N VAL A 496 -8.58 -7.48 1.13
CA VAL A 496 -9.97 -7.06 1.03
C VAL A 496 -10.46 -7.07 -0.42
N HIS A 497 -11.68 -7.54 -0.62
CA HIS A 497 -12.47 -7.34 -1.83
C HIS A 497 -13.72 -6.54 -1.44
N CYS A 498 -14.04 -5.49 -2.18
CA CYS A 498 -15.21 -4.65 -1.95
C CYS A 498 -15.99 -4.46 -3.26
N ASP A 499 -17.24 -4.91 -3.28
CA ASP A 499 -18.18 -4.71 -4.39
C ASP A 499 -19.49 -4.11 -3.87
N GLY A 500 -19.75 -2.87 -4.28
CA GLY A 500 -20.81 -2.04 -3.72
C GLY A 500 -20.65 -1.89 -2.21
N LEU A 501 -21.61 -2.39 -1.45
CA LEU A 501 -21.59 -2.36 0.02
C LEU A 501 -21.11 -3.68 0.63
N ARG A 502 -20.71 -4.67 -0.17
CA ARG A 502 -20.26 -5.98 0.33
C ARG A 502 -18.74 -6.02 0.40
N LEU A 503 -18.25 -6.40 1.58
CA LEU A 503 -16.84 -6.68 1.81
C LEU A 503 -16.60 -8.17 1.99
N GLN A 504 -15.44 -8.63 1.54
CA GLN A 504 -14.91 -9.97 1.81
C GLN A 504 -13.41 -9.87 2.13
N THR A 505 -12.94 -10.64 3.11
CA THR A 505 -11.52 -10.78 3.46
C THR A 505 -11.29 -12.19 3.99
N ASP A 506 -10.04 -12.64 3.96
CA ASP A 506 -9.66 -13.95 4.47
C ASP A 506 -8.67 -13.81 5.61
N ALA A 507 -8.93 -14.49 6.72
CA ALA A 507 -7.92 -14.73 7.74
C ALA A 507 -7.19 -16.04 7.41
N LEU A 508 -5.87 -15.94 7.19
CA LEU A 508 -4.98 -17.07 6.98
C LEU A 508 -3.81 -17.00 7.96
N ALA A 509 -3.68 -18.00 8.82
CA ALA A 509 -2.53 -18.18 9.69
C ALA A 509 -2.52 -19.62 10.22
N GLY A 510 -1.37 -20.08 10.69
CA GLY A 510 -1.18 -21.46 11.09
C GLY A 510 -1.02 -22.40 9.90
N SER A 511 0.14 -23.05 9.82
CA SER A 511 0.58 -23.76 8.62
C SER A 511 1.01 -25.19 8.90
N ARG A 512 0.80 -26.08 7.91
CA ARG A 512 1.48 -27.37 7.85
C ARG A 512 1.98 -27.69 6.45
N PRO A 513 3.19 -28.28 6.31
CA PRO A 513 3.64 -28.85 5.04
C PRO A 513 2.69 -29.94 4.55
N ARG A 514 2.58 -30.06 3.22
CA ARG A 514 1.96 -31.20 2.56
C ARG A 514 3.01 -32.17 2.08
N VAL A 515 2.66 -33.45 2.09
CA VAL A 515 3.55 -34.52 1.63
C VAL A 515 3.14 -35.08 0.26
N GLY A 516 1.95 -34.70 -0.25
CA GLY A 516 1.47 -35.09 -1.58
C GLY A 516 0.79 -36.46 -1.62
N ASP A 517 0.69 -37.17 -0.49
CA ASP A 517 -0.17 -38.34 -0.32
C ASP A 517 -1.53 -37.89 0.23
N PRO A 518 -2.65 -38.10 -0.51
CA PRO A 518 -3.98 -37.67 -0.08
C PRO A 518 -4.46 -38.28 1.24
N ALA A 519 -3.97 -39.46 1.65
CA ALA A 519 -4.33 -40.03 2.94
C ALA A 519 -3.60 -39.30 4.07
N ARG A 520 -2.28 -39.18 3.96
CA ARG A 520 -1.47 -38.47 4.96
C ARG A 520 -1.78 -36.97 5.02
N ASP A 521 -2.03 -36.31 3.90
CA ASP A 521 -2.42 -34.89 3.87
C ASP A 521 -3.74 -34.65 4.62
N ARG A 522 -4.72 -35.57 4.53
CA ARG A 522 -5.96 -35.48 5.33
C ARG A 522 -5.72 -35.63 6.83
N GLU A 523 -4.78 -36.48 7.22
CA GLU A 523 -4.37 -36.61 8.62
C GLU A 523 -3.68 -35.33 9.11
N LEU A 524 -2.73 -34.80 8.32
CA LEU A 524 -2.03 -33.54 8.61
C LEU A 524 -2.99 -32.35 8.70
N ALA A 525 -4.01 -32.27 7.83
CA ALA A 525 -5.05 -31.25 7.91
C ALA A 525 -5.87 -31.38 9.21
N ALA A 526 -6.18 -32.60 9.63
CA ALA A 526 -6.90 -32.85 10.89
C ALA A 526 -6.01 -32.63 12.13
N GLU A 527 -4.69 -32.82 12.02
CA GLU A 527 -3.70 -32.45 13.04
C GLU A 527 -3.62 -30.92 13.15
N LEU A 528 -3.49 -30.19 12.04
CA LEU A 528 -3.46 -28.72 11.99
C LEU A 528 -4.69 -28.09 12.64
N GLN A 529 -5.89 -28.61 12.34
CA GLN A 529 -7.15 -28.12 12.94
C GLN A 529 -7.28 -28.35 14.45
N ARG A 530 -6.39 -29.13 15.06
CA ARG A 530 -6.40 -29.42 16.51
C ARG A 530 -5.13 -28.96 17.21
N ASP A 531 -4.18 -28.40 16.48
CA ASP A 531 -2.92 -27.93 17.03
C ASP A 531 -3.15 -26.66 17.85
N PRO A 532 -2.92 -26.66 19.18
CA PRO A 532 -3.22 -25.51 20.02
C PRO A 532 -2.40 -24.26 19.66
N LYS A 533 -1.16 -24.44 19.17
CA LYS A 533 -0.29 -23.32 18.76
C LYS A 533 -0.87 -22.65 17.52
N GLU A 534 -1.13 -23.45 16.49
CA GLU A 534 -1.62 -22.96 15.19
C GLU A 534 -3.04 -22.35 15.34
N LEU A 535 -3.91 -22.95 16.16
CA LEU A 535 -5.23 -22.39 16.48
C LEU A 535 -5.15 -21.06 17.25
N THR A 536 -4.20 -20.92 18.17
CA THR A 536 -4.00 -19.67 18.92
C THR A 536 -3.52 -18.56 17.98
N GLU A 537 -2.54 -18.84 17.13
CA GLU A 537 -2.05 -17.90 16.13
C GLU A 537 -3.18 -17.48 15.17
N HIS A 538 -3.98 -18.43 14.69
CA HIS A 538 -5.09 -18.17 13.79
C HIS A 538 -6.18 -17.32 14.45
N ALA A 539 -6.53 -17.61 15.70
CA ALA A 539 -7.53 -16.85 16.45
C ALA A 539 -7.12 -15.38 16.65
N MET A 540 -5.83 -15.11 16.86
CA MET A 540 -5.30 -13.75 16.92
C MET A 540 -5.56 -12.98 15.61
N VAL A 541 -5.29 -13.61 14.45
CA VAL A 541 -5.52 -12.99 13.13
C VAL A 541 -7.01 -12.75 12.87
N VAL A 542 -7.85 -13.75 13.15
CA VAL A 542 -9.31 -13.61 12.98
C VAL A 542 -9.85 -12.46 13.83
N THR A 543 -9.41 -12.35 15.08
CA THR A 543 -9.86 -11.30 16.00
C THR A 543 -9.42 -9.92 15.52
N ASP A 544 -8.14 -9.76 15.19
CA ASP A 544 -7.56 -8.51 14.68
C ASP A 544 -8.29 -8.00 13.43
N VAL A 545 -8.52 -8.86 12.44
CA VAL A 545 -9.24 -8.49 11.21
C VAL A 545 -10.68 -8.09 11.51
N ARG A 546 -11.40 -8.88 12.32
CA ARG A 546 -12.82 -8.60 12.62
C ARG A 546 -12.98 -7.30 13.41
N ASP A 547 -12.13 -7.05 14.39
CA ASP A 547 -12.23 -5.85 15.23
C ASP A 547 -11.84 -4.59 14.45
N THR A 548 -10.85 -4.70 13.56
CA THR A 548 -10.50 -3.62 12.62
C THR A 548 -11.68 -3.27 11.72
N LEU A 549 -12.32 -4.27 11.09
CA LEU A 549 -13.47 -4.02 10.22
C LEU A 549 -14.65 -3.41 10.98
N ARG A 550 -14.91 -3.85 12.22
CA ARG A 550 -15.95 -3.27 13.07
C ARG A 550 -15.64 -1.82 13.43
N ALA A 551 -14.38 -1.48 13.68
CA ALA A 551 -13.97 -0.10 13.93
C ALA A 551 -14.20 0.80 12.71
N CYS A 552 -14.15 0.25 11.49
CA CYS A 552 -14.56 0.92 10.26
C CYS A 552 -16.09 1.00 10.06
N GLY A 553 -16.89 0.55 11.03
CA GLY A 553 -18.35 0.53 10.94
C GLY A 553 -18.93 -0.65 10.15
N ALA A 554 -18.14 -1.67 9.83
CA ALA A 554 -18.64 -2.81 9.07
C ALA A 554 -19.57 -3.70 9.92
N ALA A 555 -20.74 -4.02 9.37
CA ALA A 555 -21.65 -5.01 9.89
C ALA A 555 -21.25 -6.40 9.37
N LEU A 556 -20.46 -7.14 10.16
CA LEU A 556 -19.98 -8.47 9.81
C LEU A 556 -21.10 -9.52 9.87
N ASP A 557 -21.10 -10.44 8.90
CA ASP A 557 -21.97 -11.61 8.88
C ASP A 557 -21.58 -12.58 10.02
N ALA A 558 -22.42 -13.60 10.25
CA ALA A 558 -22.14 -14.63 11.23
C ALA A 558 -20.78 -15.32 10.94
N PRO A 559 -19.96 -15.63 11.95
CA PRO A 559 -18.64 -16.22 11.73
C PRO A 559 -18.74 -17.52 10.92
N SER A 560 -17.98 -17.58 9.82
CA SER A 560 -17.72 -18.83 9.09
C SER A 560 -16.89 -19.78 9.95
N PRO A 561 -17.06 -21.10 9.82
CA PRO A 561 -16.18 -22.06 10.50
C PRO A 561 -14.75 -21.93 9.97
N THR A 562 -13.77 -22.14 10.85
CA THR A 562 -12.37 -22.29 10.44
C THR A 562 -12.19 -23.60 9.67
N GLY A 563 -11.76 -23.50 8.42
CA GLY A 563 -11.44 -24.61 7.54
C GLY A 563 -9.93 -24.74 7.32
N VAL A 564 -9.56 -25.62 6.39
CA VAL A 564 -8.19 -25.74 5.89
C VAL A 564 -8.19 -25.41 4.40
N MET A 565 -7.32 -24.48 4.02
CA MET A 565 -7.04 -24.18 2.62
C MET A 565 -5.78 -24.90 2.20
N GLU A 566 -5.92 -25.83 1.25
CA GLU A 566 -4.83 -26.63 0.72
C GLU A 566 -4.20 -25.93 -0.48
N LEU A 567 -2.89 -25.68 -0.41
CA LEU A 567 -2.06 -25.25 -1.53
C LEU A 567 -1.12 -26.40 -1.89
N ARG A 568 -0.31 -26.29 -2.96
CA ARG A 568 0.43 -27.45 -3.48
C ARG A 568 1.35 -28.14 -2.46
N ARG A 569 2.12 -27.37 -1.68
CA ARG A 569 3.13 -27.88 -0.72
C ARG A 569 2.84 -27.56 0.73
N ILE A 570 1.79 -26.81 0.99
CA ILE A 570 1.48 -26.29 2.32
C ILE A 570 -0.03 -26.12 2.45
N MET A 571 -0.56 -26.23 3.65
CA MET A 571 -1.95 -25.96 3.97
C MET A 571 -2.03 -24.97 5.13
N HIS A 572 -3.08 -24.15 5.14
CA HIS A 572 -3.30 -23.07 6.11
C HIS A 572 -4.64 -23.24 6.80
N LEU A 573 -4.75 -22.85 8.07
CA LEU A 573 -6.08 -22.57 8.61
C LEU A 573 -6.64 -21.35 7.90
N HIS A 574 -7.93 -21.40 7.59
CA HIS A 574 -8.59 -20.38 6.79
C HIS A 574 -9.95 -20.04 7.39
N THR A 575 -10.25 -18.76 7.51
CA THR A 575 -11.57 -18.29 7.94
C THR A 575 -12.02 -17.14 7.05
N PRO A 576 -12.99 -17.37 6.16
CA PRO A 576 -13.61 -16.32 5.38
C PRO A 576 -14.40 -15.37 6.28
N ILE A 577 -14.21 -14.07 6.09
CA ILE A 577 -14.93 -13.00 6.79
C ILE A 577 -15.64 -12.17 5.73
N SER A 578 -16.94 -11.96 5.91
CA SER A 578 -17.78 -11.17 5.02
C SER A 578 -18.68 -10.25 5.82
N GLY A 579 -19.15 -9.18 5.18
CA GLY A 579 -20.04 -8.23 5.84
C GLY A 579 -20.57 -7.16 4.92
N ARG A 580 -21.11 -6.11 5.51
CA ARG A 580 -21.50 -4.88 4.83
C ARG A 580 -20.74 -3.69 5.39
N VAL A 581 -20.33 -2.77 4.54
CA VAL A 581 -19.72 -1.49 4.93
C VAL A 581 -20.73 -0.35 4.89
N PRO A 582 -20.48 0.76 5.60
CA PRO A 582 -21.22 2.00 5.41
C PRO A 582 -21.17 2.49 3.95
N ALA A 583 -22.16 3.29 3.55
CA ALA A 583 -22.14 3.94 2.25
C ALA A 583 -20.94 4.91 2.16
N GLY A 584 -20.31 4.97 0.99
CA GLY A 584 -19.13 5.81 0.76
C GLY A 584 -17.79 5.18 1.19
N THR A 585 -17.79 4.04 1.88
CA THR A 585 -16.55 3.30 2.18
C THR A 585 -15.97 2.67 0.93
N THR A 586 -14.71 2.97 0.62
CA THR A 586 -13.99 2.44 -0.53
C THR A 586 -13.12 1.24 -0.15
N VAL A 587 -12.67 0.47 -1.14
CA VAL A 587 -11.69 -0.60 -0.93
C VAL A 587 -10.37 -0.07 -0.36
N LEU A 588 -9.98 1.17 -0.68
CA LEU A 588 -8.76 1.79 -0.18
C LEU A 588 -8.85 2.14 1.31
N ASP A 589 -10.02 2.58 1.78
CA ASP A 589 -10.25 2.82 3.21
C ASP A 589 -10.06 1.53 4.01
N LEU A 590 -10.62 0.43 3.50
CA LEU A 590 -10.52 -0.89 4.13
C LEU A 590 -9.09 -1.45 4.08
N ALA A 591 -8.42 -1.32 2.93
CA ALA A 591 -7.03 -1.74 2.78
C ALA A 591 -6.11 -0.95 3.73
N SER A 592 -6.33 0.36 3.87
CA SER A 592 -5.58 1.20 4.80
C SER A 592 -5.79 0.81 6.26
N ALA A 593 -7.01 0.42 6.64
CA ALA A 593 -7.31 0.02 8.02
C ALA A 593 -6.74 -1.36 8.36
N LEU A 594 -6.76 -2.29 7.40
CA LEU A 594 -6.29 -3.65 7.59
C LEU A 594 -4.76 -3.78 7.50
N HIS A 595 -4.09 -2.92 6.72
CA HIS A 595 -2.66 -3.07 6.46
C HIS A 595 -1.76 -2.41 7.53
N PRO A 596 -0.72 -3.11 8.03
CA PRO A 596 -0.48 -4.55 7.91
C PRO A 596 -1.35 -5.35 8.87
N THR A 597 -1.80 -6.53 8.43
CA THR A 597 -2.59 -7.44 9.26
C THR A 597 -1.69 -8.15 10.28
N ALA A 598 -2.29 -8.73 11.32
CA ALA A 598 -1.59 -9.63 12.24
C ALA A 598 -0.99 -10.88 11.54
N ALA A 599 -1.40 -11.23 10.32
CA ALA A 599 -0.86 -12.33 9.53
C ALA A 599 0.49 -12.00 8.87
N VAL A 600 0.82 -10.72 8.72
CA VAL A 600 2.07 -10.28 8.04
C VAL A 600 2.96 -9.34 8.84
N ALA A 601 2.43 -8.70 9.88
CA ALA A 601 3.23 -7.92 10.83
C ALA A 601 3.26 -8.60 12.20
N GLY A 602 2.10 -8.72 12.85
CA GLY A 602 1.99 -9.23 14.21
C GLY A 602 1.16 -8.33 15.12
N LEU A 603 1.21 -8.59 16.43
CA LEU A 603 0.41 -7.92 17.45
C LEU A 603 1.26 -7.59 18.70
N PRO A 604 1.07 -6.41 19.32
CA PRO A 604 0.33 -5.25 18.81
C PRO A 604 0.97 -4.66 17.53
N ARG A 605 0.15 -4.27 16.54
CA ARG A 605 0.61 -3.95 15.17
C ARG A 605 1.78 -2.96 15.10
N ARG A 606 1.70 -1.86 15.86
CA ARG A 606 2.75 -0.83 15.88
C ARG A 606 4.09 -1.41 16.37
N VAL A 607 4.05 -2.13 17.50
CA VAL A 607 5.23 -2.74 18.11
C VAL A 607 5.84 -3.78 17.18
N ALA A 608 5.02 -4.62 16.56
CA ALA A 608 5.49 -5.64 15.62
C ALA A 608 6.18 -5.01 14.38
N ARG A 609 5.59 -3.96 13.80
CA ARG A 609 6.17 -3.25 12.65
C ARG A 609 7.50 -2.58 12.99
N ASP A 610 7.57 -1.91 14.13
CA ASP A 610 8.79 -1.22 14.57
C ASP A 610 9.90 -2.26 14.88
N TRP A 611 9.54 -3.41 15.48
CA TRP A 611 10.47 -4.51 15.69
C TRP A 611 10.98 -5.10 14.37
N ILE A 612 10.10 -5.37 13.40
CA ILE A 612 10.45 -5.86 12.05
C ILE A 612 11.48 -4.94 11.39
N SER A 613 11.22 -3.63 11.42
CA SER A 613 12.11 -2.60 10.90
C SER A 613 13.53 -2.69 11.46
N GLU A 614 13.65 -2.91 12.77
CA GLU A 614 14.93 -2.90 13.48
C GLU A 614 15.73 -4.18 13.28
N HIS A 615 15.07 -5.32 12.99
CA HIS A 615 15.69 -6.64 13.13
C HIS A 615 15.87 -7.44 11.83
N GLU A 616 15.07 -7.20 10.77
CA GLU A 616 15.13 -8.03 9.54
C GLU A 616 16.35 -7.73 8.66
N GLY A 617 16.89 -6.51 8.73
CA GLY A 617 18.08 -6.14 7.97
C GLY A 617 17.86 -5.94 6.45
N PHE A 618 16.61 -5.96 5.97
CA PHE A 618 16.25 -5.60 4.59
C PHE A 618 14.94 -4.81 4.54
N GLU A 619 14.70 -4.13 3.42
CA GLU A 619 13.47 -3.38 3.20
C GLU A 619 12.41 -4.27 2.53
N ARG A 620 11.23 -4.41 3.16
CA ARG A 620 10.12 -5.18 2.58
C ARG A 620 9.51 -4.52 1.35
N GLY A 621 9.48 -3.19 1.26
CA GLY A 621 8.82 -2.47 0.16
C GLY A 621 7.41 -3.00 -0.10
N TRP A 622 7.14 -3.53 -1.30
CA TRP A 622 5.83 -4.11 -1.63
C TRP A 622 5.65 -5.57 -1.21
N TYR A 623 6.68 -6.27 -0.71
CA TYR A 623 6.50 -7.59 -0.10
C TYR A 623 5.63 -7.48 1.18
N ALA A 624 4.78 -8.48 1.40
CA ALA A 624 3.84 -8.56 2.51
C ALA A 624 2.89 -7.34 2.61
N SER A 625 2.65 -6.67 1.48
CA SER A 625 1.93 -5.40 1.40
C SER A 625 0.77 -5.45 0.38
N PRO A 626 -0.14 -4.47 0.41
CA PRO A 626 -1.32 -4.48 -0.45
C PRO A 626 -0.93 -4.21 -1.90
N VAL A 627 -1.31 -5.12 -2.79
CA VAL A 627 -1.26 -4.95 -4.24
C VAL A 627 -2.61 -5.31 -4.84
N GLY A 628 -3.04 -4.59 -5.86
CA GLY A 628 -4.38 -4.77 -6.36
C GLY A 628 -4.85 -3.68 -7.32
N TRP A 629 -6.16 -3.51 -7.34
CA TRP A 629 -6.85 -2.59 -8.22
C TRP A 629 -8.08 -2.00 -7.55
N THR A 630 -8.43 -0.79 -7.95
CA THR A 630 -9.70 -0.14 -7.59
C THR A 630 -10.30 0.46 -8.85
N THR A 631 -11.61 0.35 -8.96
CA THR A 631 -12.40 1.19 -9.85
C THR A 631 -12.49 2.60 -9.29
N LEU A 632 -12.86 3.55 -10.15
CA LEU A 632 -12.98 4.96 -9.77
C LEU A 632 -14.21 5.25 -8.88
N ASP A 633 -15.14 4.30 -8.74
CA ASP A 633 -16.26 4.39 -7.81
C ASP A 633 -15.98 3.73 -6.45
N GLY A 634 -14.73 3.29 -6.21
CA GLY A 634 -14.27 2.78 -4.92
C GLY A 634 -14.44 1.29 -4.70
N ARG A 635 -14.98 0.53 -5.67
CA ARG A 635 -14.95 -0.94 -5.65
C ARG A 635 -13.58 -1.46 -6.04
N GLY A 636 -13.19 -2.64 -5.59
CA GLY A 636 -11.95 -3.26 -6.03
C GLY A 636 -11.47 -4.39 -5.16
N GLU A 637 -10.21 -4.76 -5.35
CA GLU A 637 -9.59 -5.86 -4.65
C GLU A 637 -8.12 -5.58 -4.39
N PHE A 638 -7.72 -5.79 -3.14
CA PHE A 638 -6.32 -5.81 -2.72
C PHE A 638 -6.00 -7.16 -2.09
N ARG A 639 -4.85 -7.69 -2.48
CA ARG A 639 -4.25 -8.91 -1.96
C ARG A 639 -2.99 -8.55 -1.19
N VAL A 640 -2.60 -9.40 -0.25
CA VAL A 640 -1.28 -9.29 0.38
C VAL A 640 -0.25 -9.93 -0.55
N ALA A 641 0.77 -9.19 -0.96
CA ALA A 641 1.81 -9.70 -1.85
C ALA A 641 2.74 -10.69 -1.13
N LEU A 642 2.40 -11.97 -1.21
CA LEU A 642 3.16 -13.11 -0.67
C LEU A 642 3.55 -14.05 -1.80
N ARG A 643 4.50 -14.95 -1.52
CA ARG A 643 5.04 -15.92 -2.51
C ARG A 643 5.43 -15.20 -3.79
N CYS A 644 6.22 -14.15 -3.60
CA CYS A 644 6.55 -13.18 -4.62
C CYS A 644 8.06 -12.98 -4.74
N ALA A 645 8.45 -12.45 -5.89
CA ALA A 645 9.82 -12.13 -6.23
C ALA A 645 9.89 -10.76 -6.90
N LEU A 646 11.04 -10.10 -6.75
CA LEU A 646 11.41 -8.89 -7.48
C LEU A 646 12.62 -9.22 -8.35
N THR A 647 12.45 -9.22 -9.67
CA THR A 647 13.54 -9.42 -10.64
C THR A 647 13.92 -8.10 -11.30
N GLY A 648 15.19 -7.95 -11.66
CA GLY A 648 15.70 -6.80 -12.39
C GLY A 648 17.20 -6.92 -12.71
N PRO A 649 17.87 -5.81 -13.05
CA PRO A 649 19.29 -5.83 -13.44
C PRO A 649 20.25 -6.36 -12.36
N ALA A 650 19.84 -6.30 -11.09
CA ALA A 650 20.61 -6.79 -9.95
C ALA A 650 20.34 -8.29 -9.64
N GLY A 651 19.62 -9.00 -10.48
CA GLY A 651 19.16 -10.37 -10.23
C GLY A 651 17.76 -10.42 -9.63
N THR A 652 17.43 -11.52 -8.95
CA THR A 652 16.09 -11.78 -8.40
C THR A 652 16.11 -11.93 -6.89
N ARG A 653 15.23 -11.23 -6.19
CA ARG A 653 14.98 -11.38 -4.75
C ARG A 653 13.68 -12.13 -4.55
N LEU A 654 13.70 -13.21 -3.78
CA LEU A 654 12.50 -13.95 -3.35
C LEU A 654 12.26 -13.70 -1.87
N PHE A 655 11.00 -13.64 -1.45
CA PHE A 655 10.65 -13.30 -0.08
C PHE A 655 9.80 -14.39 0.56
N ALA A 656 10.10 -14.71 1.82
CA ALA A 656 9.27 -15.59 2.65
C ALA A 656 9.38 -15.21 4.13
N GLY A 657 8.36 -15.56 4.90
CA GLY A 657 8.33 -15.33 6.34
C GLY A 657 7.44 -16.31 7.08
N GLY A 658 7.51 -16.26 8.40
CA GLY A 658 6.84 -17.15 9.35
C GLY A 658 6.29 -16.37 10.55
N GLY A 659 5.13 -16.80 11.06
CA GLY A 659 4.47 -16.18 12.20
C GLY A 659 5.04 -16.72 13.51
N ILE A 660 5.74 -15.86 14.25
CA ILE A 660 6.39 -16.24 15.50
C ILE A 660 5.48 -15.92 16.67
N VAL A 661 5.16 -16.96 17.44
CA VAL A 661 4.40 -16.92 18.70
C VAL A 661 5.15 -17.71 19.76
N GLU A 662 4.70 -17.63 21.01
CA GLU A 662 5.25 -18.46 22.10
C GLU A 662 5.23 -19.95 21.70
N GLY A 663 6.35 -20.62 21.91
CA GLY A 663 6.52 -22.04 21.56
C GLY A 663 6.90 -22.33 20.11
N ALA A 664 7.16 -21.32 19.27
CA ALA A 664 7.74 -21.53 17.95
C ALA A 664 9.15 -22.16 18.03
N ASP A 665 9.48 -23.02 17.06
CA ASP A 665 10.78 -23.69 16.96
C ASP A 665 11.59 -23.07 15.79
N PRO A 666 12.77 -22.47 16.04
CA PRO A 666 13.53 -21.78 14.99
C PRO A 666 13.84 -22.61 13.75
N ASP A 667 14.13 -23.90 13.91
CA ASP A 667 14.50 -24.78 12.79
C ASP A 667 13.25 -25.17 11.97
N ALA A 668 12.12 -25.38 12.64
CA ALA A 668 10.83 -25.58 11.99
C ALA A 668 10.38 -24.34 11.18
N GLU A 669 10.55 -23.13 11.73
CA GLU A 669 10.22 -21.88 11.04
C GLU A 669 11.14 -21.65 9.83
N LEU A 670 12.43 -21.96 9.93
CA LEU A 670 13.34 -21.95 8.78
C LEU A 670 12.87 -22.92 7.70
N THR A 671 12.47 -24.13 8.08
CA THR A 671 11.91 -25.13 7.16
C THR A 671 10.66 -24.63 6.46
N GLU A 672 9.75 -23.99 7.20
CA GLU A 672 8.53 -23.41 6.63
C GLU A 672 8.85 -22.32 5.59
N THR A 673 9.81 -21.42 5.87
CA THR A 673 10.18 -20.40 4.88
C THR A 673 10.83 -20.99 3.63
N ASN A 674 11.63 -22.06 3.74
CA ASN A 674 12.17 -22.77 2.58
C ASN A 674 11.03 -23.33 1.69
N ILE A 675 10.03 -23.98 2.29
CA ILE A 675 8.85 -24.51 1.57
C ILE A 675 8.05 -23.39 0.89
N LYS A 676 7.96 -22.20 1.51
CA LYS A 676 7.30 -21.03 0.91
C LYS A 676 8.08 -20.48 -0.29
N LEU A 677 9.41 -20.42 -0.21
CA LEU A 677 10.29 -20.00 -1.31
C LEU A 677 10.24 -20.99 -2.48
N GLU A 678 10.20 -22.30 -2.18
CA GLU A 678 10.05 -23.37 -3.16
C GLU A 678 8.85 -23.12 -4.10
N ALA A 679 7.73 -22.57 -3.60
CA ALA A 679 6.54 -22.36 -4.41
C ALA A 679 6.82 -21.53 -5.69
N LEU A 680 7.74 -20.58 -5.62
CA LEU A 680 8.24 -19.81 -6.77
C LEU A 680 9.36 -20.52 -7.52
N LEU A 681 10.29 -21.15 -6.80
CA LEU A 681 11.43 -21.82 -7.43
C LEU A 681 11.03 -23.05 -8.25
N TYR A 682 9.95 -23.76 -7.88
CA TYR A 682 9.40 -24.86 -8.68
C TYR A 682 8.90 -24.41 -10.06
N ALA A 683 8.65 -23.11 -10.25
CA ALA A 683 8.33 -22.59 -11.58
C ALA A 683 9.57 -22.47 -12.49
N LEU A 684 10.76 -22.76 -11.96
CA LEU A 684 12.05 -22.76 -12.67
C LEU A 684 12.51 -24.15 -13.08
N GLU A 685 11.86 -25.21 -12.58
CA GLU A 685 12.10 -26.58 -13.04
C GLU A 685 11.29 -26.85 -14.31
N ASP A 686 11.95 -27.44 -15.31
CA ASP A 686 11.26 -28.07 -16.45
C ASP A 686 10.54 -29.35 -15.99
N ASP A 687 9.39 -29.62 -16.61
CA ASP A 687 8.55 -30.79 -16.29
C ASP A 687 9.23 -32.13 -16.67
#